data_AF-A0A2V0RI61-F1
#
_entry.id   AF-A0A2V0RI61-F1
#
_cell.length_a   1.000
_cell.length_b   1.000
_cell.length_c   1.000
_cell.angle_alpha   90.00
_cell.angle_beta   90.00
_cell.angle_gamma   90.00
#
_symmetry.space_group_name_H-M   'P 1'
#
loop_
_entity.id
_entity.type
_entity.pdbx_description
1 polymer ?
#
loop_
_entity_poly.entity_id
_entity_poly.type
_entity_poly.pdbx_seq_one_letter_code
_entity_poly.pdbx_strand_id
1 'polypeptide(L)'
;MYNYLLEAYGDGVIDYSCMRDWYELCFSGIMPDWMYRDGVKIRHRSVWASLRRKLASRPKYTTFENGKCKVVYNIDVKGGERFKTMIKEQRMRDNIMSMSESEVKRKLRSILAVDGTVTMSSTSRRFLRVLLPSCTTELATRCKITPDLALACWHASRTRGKSHCSVVTLWKLLTAWGIGGQMFSNLVMASLVNLDNCHVVECLVAQNWHRCGIEYYTTITKEVSEVARRSGVGDCPALHLDRTVSYHSLMYLQNLAGRFGYKELSSTDDIEKRTYEGRSQRTYSGGEWLRSRFDEIAEDGMHDVAVAYARGVSGRRDWSAEDFIANLTLIGTSGSAPTKEMSDVTMLDGTTERMGGTKTAWLNDKLTVQYLRQLFTAKPSIRGTGADKYECGKQRLLLPGPIQHWLLESIALLGGESRVYRENPHMTLEVRNMEELALLTTRLGFIARGGKGIASDFADHNILHKFRRMKDQWLRMAEVLDPGVSGLIDKAWGRGDYKQFAAAACRWAAAALDDVAARGKSVGSIPGGDRDGYVRLVRGLWSGWRSTTFINTTFNEHYQRTTIESFKRIYGREPLTEYHILGDDMAGGVRDEWSGLRFLEIIDFSGLDAQAMKQMLSNNRLEYLRLMYEDGASVWGNVNRAVSGLVSGDGQTSPVRAGLDTARAINESIHTVIRRSGCRDSESWRYTLVRYWATVEVGAKGNKRKVAPSQSLLEASSAHGGMGCGRLGAAPKELIGHVEMAPSTMDLRWLGRQLIRNGSKTAVSWMSQRLWGKGLKIRNTDVVEIDHAISLASGGLPNKVAAAIRHEQWDRLADWYDANRSIAASDVCMDEALYERAASRVRTMNPKSLPRSVWNPIDVLSEAVAISAGPLAPAGVGVNDFVTTKGKRMKPIAAIEAIGVPQAVRRLAHSVRLLGAERVQRVLRGDCKLSSPSSGMVPVTHRVIVDHCLVAELDDNRAVIRNMDDEELQRFVTSYSYAVEQAVVGNNYWRPQLNY
;
A
#
# COMPACT_ATOMS: atom_id res chain seq x y z
N MET A 1 41.74 18.76 3.83
CA MET A 1 41.93 17.54 3.02
C MET A 1 43.03 17.74 2.00
N TYR A 2 42.93 18.71 1.09
CA TYR A 2 44.01 19.06 0.13
C TYR A 2 45.39 19.22 0.79
N ASN A 3 45.50 20.02 1.86
CA ASN A 3 46.75 20.17 2.62
C ASN A 3 47.29 18.85 3.18
N TYR A 4 46.41 17.91 3.54
CA TYR A 4 46.76 16.58 4.06
C TYR A 4 47.21 15.61 2.93
N LEU A 5 46.83 15.90 1.69
CA LEU A 5 47.39 15.25 0.49
C LEU A 5 48.73 15.88 0.10
N LEU A 6 48.90 17.20 0.29
CA LEU A 6 50.20 17.86 0.12
C LEU A 6 51.23 17.42 1.17
N GLU A 7 50.84 17.30 2.44
CA GLU A 7 51.65 16.65 3.50
C GLU A 7 51.98 15.21 3.10
N ALA A 8 50.97 14.40 2.75
CA ALA A 8 51.20 13.01 2.32
C ALA A 8 52.05 12.88 1.02
N TYR A 9 52.06 13.88 0.15
CA TYR A 9 52.90 13.91 -1.04
C TYR A 9 54.34 14.33 -0.70
N GLY A 10 54.52 15.36 0.15
CA GLY A 10 55.82 15.78 0.68
C GLY A 10 56.51 14.70 1.53
N ASP A 11 55.73 13.94 2.31
CA ASP A 11 56.17 12.78 3.09
C ASP A 11 56.40 11.51 2.22
N GLY A 12 56.18 11.57 0.90
CA GLY A 12 56.32 10.42 -0.02
C GLY A 12 55.31 9.28 0.21
N VAL A 13 54.21 9.54 0.92
CA VAL A 13 53.14 8.57 1.25
C VAL A 13 52.17 8.36 0.07
N ILE A 14 52.10 9.32 -0.86
CA ILE A 14 51.44 9.19 -2.16
C ILE A 14 52.35 9.77 -3.27
N ASP A 15 52.27 9.21 -4.47
CA ASP A 15 53.04 9.67 -5.63
C ASP A 15 52.31 10.73 -6.49
N TYR A 16 53.02 11.28 -7.47
CA TYR A 16 52.52 12.32 -8.36
C TYR A 16 51.38 11.85 -9.28
N SER A 17 51.33 10.57 -9.66
CA SER A 17 50.19 10.06 -10.45
C SER A 17 48.92 10.01 -9.61
N CYS A 18 49.02 9.57 -8.34
CA CYS A 18 47.91 9.61 -7.39
C CYS A 18 47.42 11.05 -7.11
N MET A 19 48.34 12.02 -7.12
CA MET A 19 48.03 13.45 -6.96
C MET A 19 47.39 14.05 -8.22
N ARG A 20 47.91 13.73 -9.42
CA ARG A 20 47.40 14.17 -10.72
C ARG A 20 46.03 13.58 -11.02
N ASP A 21 45.84 12.28 -10.82
CA ASP A 21 44.56 11.61 -11.09
C ASP A 21 43.44 12.15 -10.17
N TRP A 22 43.78 12.58 -8.95
CA TRP A 22 42.87 13.33 -8.08
C TRP A 22 42.57 14.73 -8.63
N TYR A 23 43.57 15.41 -9.19
CA TYR A 23 43.42 16.74 -9.80
C TYR A 23 42.56 16.68 -11.08
N GLU A 24 42.81 15.74 -12.00
CA GLU A 24 42.01 15.55 -13.21
C GLU A 24 40.55 15.24 -12.86
N LEU A 25 40.30 14.37 -11.87
CA LEU A 25 38.97 14.08 -11.34
C LEU A 25 38.25 15.31 -10.72
N CYS A 26 39.00 16.34 -10.33
CA CYS A 26 38.46 17.56 -9.71
C CYS A 26 38.34 18.75 -10.68
N PHE A 27 39.12 18.80 -11.77
CA PHE A 27 39.30 20.01 -12.58
C PHE A 27 39.05 19.83 -14.09
N SER A 28 38.60 18.66 -14.57
CA SER A 28 38.36 18.40 -16.00
C SER A 28 37.07 19.05 -16.58
N GLY A 29 37.14 20.35 -16.87
CA GLY A 29 36.51 20.92 -18.08
C GLY A 29 35.08 21.47 -18.03
N ILE A 30 34.23 21.07 -17.07
CA ILE A 30 32.96 21.77 -16.78
C ILE A 30 32.82 21.90 -15.26
N MET A 31 33.22 23.05 -14.70
CA MET A 31 33.25 23.27 -13.25
C MET A 31 32.08 24.12 -12.70
N PRO A 32 31.67 23.90 -11.44
CA PRO A 32 30.51 24.55 -10.81
C PRO A 32 30.92 25.63 -9.78
N ASP A 33 29.97 26.50 -9.40
CA ASP A 33 30.23 27.64 -8.51
C ASP A 33 29.31 27.75 -7.27
N TRP A 34 28.82 26.59 -6.79
CA TRP A 34 28.37 26.39 -5.40
C TRP A 34 28.34 24.87 -5.12
N MET A 35 29.29 24.27 -4.40
CA MET A 35 30.25 24.81 -3.43
C MET A 35 29.61 25.38 -2.15
N TYR A 36 28.36 25.02 -1.83
CA TYR A 36 27.80 25.23 -0.49
C TYR A 36 27.03 24.01 0.05
N ARG A 37 27.67 23.32 1.00
CA ARG A 37 27.09 22.46 2.07
C ARG A 37 26.45 21.12 1.59
N ASP A 38 26.90 19.92 1.95
CA ASP A 38 28.08 19.46 2.71
C ASP A 38 28.39 17.97 2.39
N GLY A 39 29.63 17.51 2.61
CA GLY A 39 29.93 16.08 2.87
C GLY A 39 30.28 15.13 1.71
N VAL A 40 31.39 15.37 0.99
CA VAL A 40 31.89 14.49 -0.09
C VAL A 40 32.26 13.07 0.39
N LYS A 41 31.67 12.02 -0.21
CA LYS A 41 31.96 10.60 0.05
C LYS A 41 32.93 10.00 -0.98
N ILE A 42 34.24 10.03 -0.72
CA ILE A 42 35.26 9.44 -1.61
C ILE A 42 35.17 7.90 -1.65
N ARG A 43 35.10 7.33 -2.87
CA ARG A 43 34.96 5.88 -3.11
C ARG A 43 36.13 5.29 -3.93
N HIS A 44 37.33 5.19 -3.36
CA HIS A 44 38.42 4.40 -3.96
C HIS A 44 38.87 3.24 -3.05
N ARG A 45 38.94 2.03 -3.63
CA ARG A 45 39.03 0.76 -2.87
C ARG A 45 40.40 0.54 -2.24
N SER A 46 41.48 0.98 -2.92
CA SER A 46 42.86 0.95 -2.43
C SER A 46 43.07 1.86 -1.21
N VAL A 47 42.65 3.12 -1.32
CA VAL A 47 42.76 4.15 -0.27
C VAL A 47 42.09 3.67 1.02
N TRP A 48 40.84 3.20 0.94
CA TRP A 48 40.13 2.66 2.10
C TRP A 48 40.76 1.38 2.67
N ALA A 49 41.41 0.54 1.85
CA ALA A 49 42.11 -0.66 2.33
C ALA A 49 43.45 -0.35 3.02
N SER A 50 44.14 0.73 2.66
CA SER A 50 45.30 1.24 3.40
C SER A 50 44.87 2.00 4.66
N LEU A 51 43.88 2.88 4.56
CA LEU A 51 43.40 3.68 5.70
C LEU A 51 42.80 2.78 6.79
N ARG A 52 42.03 1.74 6.44
CA ARG A 52 41.51 0.77 7.42
C ARG A 52 42.61 -0.07 8.08
N ARG A 53 43.70 -0.40 7.37
CA ARG A 53 44.86 -1.07 8.00
C ARG A 53 45.55 -0.14 9.00
N LYS A 54 45.84 1.12 8.63
CA LYS A 54 46.45 2.13 9.52
C LYS A 54 45.54 2.55 10.70
N LEU A 55 44.22 2.45 10.56
CA LEU A 55 43.26 2.70 11.64
C LEU A 55 43.06 1.47 12.56
N ALA A 56 43.10 0.25 12.00
CA ALA A 56 43.04 -0.99 12.80
C ALA A 56 44.30 -1.19 13.67
N SER A 57 45.45 -0.62 13.27
CA SER A 57 46.70 -0.66 14.03
C SER A 57 46.82 0.40 15.13
N ARG A 58 45.74 1.12 15.49
CA ARG A 58 45.72 2.05 16.64
C ARG A 58 44.74 1.57 17.73
N PRO A 59 45.21 0.86 18.78
CA PRO A 59 44.38 0.62 19.95
C PRO A 59 44.08 1.94 20.66
N LYS A 60 42.87 2.10 21.21
CA LYS A 60 42.56 3.32 22.00
C LYS A 60 43.10 3.26 23.43
N TYR A 61 43.06 2.09 24.08
CA TYR A 61 43.87 1.74 25.26
C TYR A 61 44.13 0.23 25.27
N THR A 62 45.23 -0.18 25.90
CA THR A 62 45.61 -1.58 26.10
C THR A 62 46.11 -1.73 27.54
N THR A 63 45.55 -2.65 28.31
CA THR A 63 46.09 -3.04 29.62
C THR A 63 46.70 -4.44 29.53
N PHE A 64 47.77 -4.65 30.29
CA PHE A 64 48.48 -5.93 30.38
C PHE A 64 48.34 -6.46 31.81
N GLU A 65 47.51 -7.49 31.98
CA GLU A 65 47.49 -8.32 33.19
C GLU A 65 48.11 -9.68 32.83
N ASN A 66 48.98 -10.21 33.70
CA ASN A 66 49.52 -11.57 33.64
C ASN A 66 49.99 -12.03 32.25
N GLY A 67 50.72 -11.14 31.55
CA GLY A 67 51.38 -11.42 30.27
C GLY A 67 50.46 -11.60 29.06
N LYS A 68 49.15 -11.31 29.15
CA LYS A 68 48.20 -11.51 28.05
C LYS A 68 47.48 -10.21 27.67
N CYS A 69 47.71 -9.74 26.45
CA CYS A 69 47.04 -8.58 25.88
C CYS A 69 45.52 -8.84 25.76
N LYS A 70 44.71 -8.00 26.41
CA LYS A 70 43.25 -8.17 26.51
C LYS A 70 42.54 -6.94 25.92
N VAL A 71 42.13 -7.04 24.67
CA VAL A 71 41.39 -5.96 23.98
C VAL A 71 39.96 -5.90 24.52
N VAL A 72 39.67 -4.87 25.31
CA VAL A 72 38.33 -4.62 25.88
C VAL A 72 37.59 -3.58 25.02
N TYR A 73 36.44 -3.96 24.47
CA TYR A 73 35.50 -3.02 23.86
C TYR A 73 34.60 -2.44 24.95
N ASN A 74 34.53 -1.11 25.04
CA ASN A 74 33.81 -0.43 26.11
C ASN A 74 32.29 -0.41 25.87
N ILE A 75 31.64 -1.56 26.09
CA ILE A 75 30.17 -1.75 26.11
C ILE A 75 29.84 -2.67 27.30
N ASP A 76 29.80 -2.12 28.51
CA ASP A 76 29.26 -2.85 29.66
C ASP A 76 27.72 -2.80 29.64
N VAL A 77 27.12 -3.85 29.07
CA VAL A 77 25.66 -4.05 29.04
C VAL A 77 25.37 -5.54 29.19
N LYS A 78 24.42 -5.89 30.05
CA LYS A 78 23.90 -7.26 30.27
C LYS A 78 23.12 -7.79 29.05
N GLY A 79 23.79 -7.96 27.92
CA GLY A 79 23.21 -8.39 26.65
C GLY A 79 22.96 -9.91 26.57
N GLY A 80 21.68 -10.31 26.52
CA GLY A 80 21.27 -11.71 26.33
C GLY A 80 21.58 -12.31 24.95
N GLU A 81 20.85 -13.37 24.55
CA GLU A 81 21.10 -14.12 23.30
C GLU A 81 21.33 -13.24 22.05
N ARG A 82 20.61 -12.12 21.94
CA ARG A 82 20.73 -11.15 20.84
C ARG A 82 22.16 -10.65 20.62
N PHE A 83 22.93 -10.43 21.70
CA PHE A 83 24.33 -10.01 21.63
C PHE A 83 25.25 -11.16 21.20
N LYS A 84 25.03 -12.38 21.73
CA LYS A 84 25.72 -13.60 21.29
C LYS A 84 25.48 -13.89 19.80
N THR A 85 24.27 -13.64 19.30
CA THR A 85 23.94 -13.73 17.87
C THR A 85 24.69 -12.68 17.06
N MET A 86 24.66 -11.41 17.47
CA MET A 86 25.36 -10.32 16.79
C MET A 86 26.87 -10.55 16.71
N ILE A 87 27.53 -11.03 17.78
CA ILE A 87 28.95 -11.42 17.74
C ILE A 87 29.19 -12.57 16.77
N LYS A 88 28.33 -13.60 16.75
CA LYS A 88 28.46 -14.71 15.79
C LYS A 88 28.22 -14.26 14.34
N GLU A 89 27.40 -13.24 14.10
CA GLU A 89 27.17 -12.66 12.77
C GLU A 89 28.33 -11.77 12.33
N GLN A 90 28.85 -10.93 13.23
CA GLN A 90 30.04 -10.11 12.94
C GLN A 90 31.26 -10.99 12.67
N ARG A 91 31.56 -11.99 13.52
CA ARG A 91 32.64 -12.96 13.23
C ARG A 91 32.44 -13.71 11.92
N MET A 92 31.21 -14.04 11.55
CA MET A 92 30.93 -14.66 10.25
C MET A 92 31.12 -13.67 9.09
N ARG A 93 30.85 -12.38 9.29
CA ARG A 93 31.15 -11.30 8.35
C ARG A 93 32.66 -11.14 8.19
N ASP A 94 33.40 -11.06 9.28
CA ASP A 94 34.86 -10.95 9.27
C ASP A 94 35.48 -12.15 8.54
N ASN A 95 35.04 -13.38 8.84
CA ASN A 95 35.47 -14.59 8.14
C ASN A 95 35.11 -14.63 6.65
N ILE A 96 33.97 -14.05 6.23
CA ILE A 96 33.58 -13.97 4.81
C ILE A 96 34.35 -12.85 4.09
N MET A 97 34.68 -11.77 4.79
CA MET A 97 35.52 -10.67 4.30
C MET A 97 37.01 -11.05 4.23
N SER A 98 37.44 -12.06 4.99
CA SER A 98 38.80 -12.63 4.94
C SER A 98 38.93 -13.86 4.03
N MET A 99 37.83 -14.43 3.54
CA MET A 99 37.87 -15.48 2.51
C MET A 99 38.43 -14.91 1.20
N SER A 100 39.29 -15.68 0.54
CA SER A 100 39.73 -15.35 -0.82
C SER A 100 38.56 -15.37 -1.79
N GLU A 101 38.68 -14.63 -2.90
CA GLU A 101 37.62 -14.59 -3.92
C GLU A 101 37.29 -16.00 -4.44
N SER A 102 38.31 -16.85 -4.63
CA SER A 102 38.17 -18.26 -5.01
C SER A 102 37.34 -19.09 -4.02
N GLU A 103 37.42 -18.80 -2.72
CA GLU A 103 36.60 -19.48 -1.71
C GLU A 103 35.15 -18.98 -1.66
N VAL A 104 34.94 -17.67 -1.82
CA VAL A 104 33.60 -17.09 -1.97
C VAL A 104 32.93 -17.69 -3.21
N LYS A 105 33.65 -17.70 -4.34
CA LYS A 105 33.28 -18.36 -5.59
C LYS A 105 32.93 -19.84 -5.39
N ARG A 106 33.77 -20.60 -4.67
CA ARG A 106 33.52 -22.02 -4.35
C ARG A 106 32.24 -22.23 -3.54
N LYS A 107 31.99 -21.44 -2.49
CA LYS A 107 30.75 -21.54 -1.69
C LYS A 107 29.51 -21.11 -2.48
N LEU A 108 29.61 -20.08 -3.32
CA LEU A 108 28.52 -19.66 -4.20
C LEU A 108 28.19 -20.73 -5.25
N ARG A 109 29.19 -21.42 -5.83
CA ARG A 109 28.94 -22.58 -6.71
C ARG A 109 28.19 -23.69 -5.97
N SER A 110 28.60 -24.04 -4.75
CA SER A 110 27.88 -25.06 -3.95
C SER A 110 26.48 -24.63 -3.50
N ILE A 111 26.12 -23.34 -3.59
CA ILE A 111 24.75 -22.85 -3.35
C ILE A 111 23.92 -22.97 -4.63
N LEU A 112 24.46 -22.60 -5.79
CA LEU A 112 23.79 -22.66 -7.09
C LEU A 112 23.71 -24.09 -7.68
N ALA A 113 24.47 -25.04 -7.12
CA ALA A 113 24.49 -26.45 -7.50
C ALA A 113 23.60 -27.35 -6.62
N VAL A 114 22.75 -26.78 -5.74
CA VAL A 114 21.77 -27.59 -4.98
C VAL A 114 20.59 -27.92 -5.89
N ASP A 115 20.30 -29.21 -6.06
CA ASP A 115 19.18 -29.67 -6.87
C ASP A 115 17.83 -29.35 -6.22
N GLY A 116 17.18 -28.29 -6.71
CA GLY A 116 15.73 -28.03 -6.71
C GLY A 116 15.01 -27.88 -5.36
N THR A 117 15.62 -28.30 -4.26
CA THR A 117 14.97 -28.41 -2.95
C THR A 117 14.96 -27.07 -2.22
N VAL A 118 13.79 -26.70 -1.69
CA VAL A 118 13.55 -25.44 -0.95
C VAL A 118 14.39 -25.37 0.34
N THR A 119 14.99 -26.49 0.76
CA THR A 119 15.82 -26.65 1.96
C THR A 119 17.28 -26.27 1.75
N MET A 120 17.57 -25.01 1.37
CA MET A 120 18.92 -24.45 1.52
C MET A 120 19.43 -24.68 2.95
N SER A 121 20.70 -25.08 3.12
CA SER A 121 21.28 -25.30 4.45
C SER A 121 21.22 -24.03 5.32
N SER A 122 21.12 -24.18 6.64
CA SER A 122 21.16 -23.05 7.58
C SER A 122 22.44 -22.21 7.43
N THR A 123 23.57 -22.88 7.22
CA THR A 123 24.87 -22.27 6.91
C THR A 123 24.83 -21.45 5.61
N SER A 124 24.26 -22.00 4.54
CA SER A 124 24.15 -21.31 3.23
C SER A 124 23.23 -20.09 3.33
N ARG A 125 22.09 -20.20 4.01
CA ARG A 125 21.18 -19.06 4.25
C ARG A 125 21.83 -17.98 5.10
N ARG A 126 22.63 -18.35 6.09
CA ARG A 126 23.39 -17.39 6.91
C ARG A 126 24.52 -16.73 6.12
N PHE A 127 25.21 -17.46 5.25
CA PHE A 127 26.21 -16.92 4.33
C PHE A 127 25.59 -15.85 3.41
N LEU A 128 24.45 -16.14 2.79
CA LEU A 128 23.73 -15.17 1.96
C LEU A 128 23.29 -13.92 2.74
N ARG A 129 22.78 -14.06 3.98
CA ARG A 129 22.37 -12.91 4.81
C ARG A 129 23.54 -11.99 5.20
N VAL A 130 24.76 -12.53 5.30
CA VAL A 130 25.97 -11.75 5.63
C VAL A 130 26.58 -11.10 4.38
N LEU A 131 26.51 -11.79 3.24
CA LEU A 131 26.94 -11.30 1.93
C LEU A 131 26.00 -10.22 1.36
N LEU A 132 24.69 -10.40 1.56
CA LEU A 132 23.60 -9.56 1.05
C LEU A 132 22.76 -8.99 2.22
N PRO A 133 23.33 -8.08 3.04
CA PRO A 133 22.66 -7.57 4.23
C PRO A 133 21.40 -6.77 3.89
N SER A 134 20.45 -6.69 4.83
CA SER A 134 19.36 -5.71 4.79
C SER A 134 19.82 -4.39 5.40
N CYS A 135 19.42 -3.24 4.82
CA CYS A 135 19.83 -1.92 5.30
C CYS A 135 19.43 -1.68 6.77
N THR A 136 18.27 -2.20 7.20
CA THR A 136 17.83 -2.17 8.60
C THR A 136 17.16 -3.49 8.99
N THR A 137 17.15 -3.79 10.30
CA THR A 137 16.36 -4.89 10.88
C THR A 137 14.86 -4.74 10.61
N GLU A 138 14.39 -3.50 10.47
CA GLU A 138 12.99 -3.18 10.22
C GLU A 138 12.55 -3.61 8.81
N LEU A 139 13.42 -3.38 7.82
CA LEU A 139 13.24 -3.82 6.44
C LEU A 139 13.48 -5.33 6.28
N ALA A 140 14.37 -5.92 7.09
CA ALA A 140 14.58 -7.36 7.12
C ALA A 140 13.32 -8.13 7.56
N THR A 141 12.62 -7.66 8.60
CA THR A 141 11.40 -8.31 9.13
C THR A 141 10.14 -8.04 8.30
N ARG A 142 10.23 -7.17 7.28
CA ARG A 142 9.17 -6.92 6.27
C ARG A 142 9.53 -7.45 4.88
N CYS A 143 10.65 -8.17 4.76
CA CYS A 143 11.07 -8.80 3.52
C CYS A 143 10.20 -10.04 3.26
N LYS A 144 9.39 -9.99 2.20
CA LYS A 144 8.55 -11.10 1.73
C LYS A 144 9.36 -12.14 0.94
N ILE A 145 10.47 -11.74 0.31
CA ILE A 145 11.35 -12.65 -0.43
C ILE A 145 12.80 -12.36 -0.06
N THR A 146 13.38 -13.20 0.80
CA THR A 146 14.81 -13.15 1.14
C THR A 146 15.67 -13.77 0.02
N PRO A 147 16.99 -13.47 -0.05
CA PRO A 147 17.86 -13.99 -1.11
C PRO A 147 17.83 -15.51 -1.31
N ASP A 148 17.69 -16.26 -0.21
CA ASP A 148 17.54 -17.72 -0.22
C ASP A 148 16.21 -18.18 -0.83
N LEU A 149 15.13 -17.41 -0.64
CA LEU A 149 13.82 -17.70 -1.23
C LEU A 149 13.75 -17.27 -2.71
N ALA A 150 14.42 -16.18 -3.09
CA ALA A 150 14.57 -15.77 -4.49
C ALA A 150 15.33 -16.82 -5.31
N LEU A 151 16.42 -17.38 -4.76
CA LEU A 151 17.14 -18.50 -5.39
C LEU A 151 16.27 -19.75 -5.49
N ALA A 152 15.49 -20.10 -4.46
CA ALA A 152 14.54 -21.22 -4.54
C ALA A 152 13.48 -21.01 -5.64
N CYS A 153 13.06 -19.77 -5.91
CA CYS A 153 12.19 -19.45 -7.04
C CYS A 153 12.91 -19.64 -8.39
N TRP A 154 14.15 -19.18 -8.52
CA TRP A 154 14.97 -19.42 -9.72
C TRP A 154 15.16 -20.92 -10.00
N HIS A 155 15.50 -21.72 -8.98
CA HIS A 155 15.62 -23.18 -9.11
C HIS A 155 14.30 -23.82 -9.57
N ALA A 156 13.17 -23.45 -8.97
CA ALA A 156 11.83 -23.95 -9.36
C ALA A 156 11.41 -23.54 -10.78
N SER A 157 11.88 -22.38 -11.24
CA SER A 157 11.67 -21.91 -12.62
C SER A 157 12.53 -22.72 -13.59
N ARG A 158 13.80 -22.97 -13.24
CA ARG A 158 14.77 -23.68 -14.06
C ARG A 158 14.40 -25.15 -14.26
N THR A 159 13.96 -25.85 -13.20
CA THR A 159 13.51 -27.25 -13.31
C THR A 159 12.23 -27.41 -14.15
N ARG A 160 11.49 -26.33 -14.39
CA ARG A 160 10.29 -26.28 -15.24
C ARG A 160 10.59 -25.80 -16.68
N GLY A 161 11.85 -25.58 -17.05
CA GLY A 161 12.21 -25.01 -18.36
C GLY A 161 11.80 -23.55 -18.55
N LYS A 162 11.59 -22.81 -17.45
CA LYS A 162 11.02 -21.44 -17.42
C LYS A 162 11.92 -20.38 -16.78
N SER A 163 13.18 -20.71 -16.49
CA SER A 163 14.16 -19.71 -16.04
C SER A 163 14.93 -19.13 -17.22
N HIS A 164 14.62 -17.89 -17.59
CA HIS A 164 15.39 -17.11 -18.56
C HIS A 164 16.74 -16.64 -17.96
N CYS A 165 16.79 -16.39 -16.65
CA CYS A 165 17.96 -15.86 -15.94
C CYS A 165 19.14 -16.84 -15.92
N SER A 166 20.28 -16.42 -16.49
CA SER A 166 21.48 -17.25 -16.56
C SER A 166 22.18 -17.43 -15.21
N VAL A 167 22.89 -18.55 -15.06
CA VAL A 167 23.78 -18.80 -13.90
C VAL A 167 24.85 -17.71 -13.79
N VAL A 168 25.28 -17.14 -14.92
CA VAL A 168 26.29 -16.07 -15.00
C VAL A 168 25.75 -14.75 -14.42
N THR A 169 24.48 -14.41 -14.68
CA THR A 169 23.84 -13.23 -14.10
C THR A 169 23.62 -13.37 -12.59
N LEU A 170 23.11 -14.51 -12.13
CA LEU A 170 23.05 -14.80 -10.69
C LEU A 170 24.42 -14.71 -10.02
N TRP A 171 25.46 -15.23 -10.68
CA TRP A 171 26.83 -15.19 -10.19
C TRP A 171 27.39 -13.77 -10.10
N LYS A 172 27.22 -12.95 -11.13
CA LYS A 172 27.66 -11.54 -11.14
C LYS A 172 26.94 -10.73 -10.05
N LEU A 173 25.65 -11.00 -9.79
CA LEU A 173 24.86 -10.45 -8.69
C LEU A 173 25.36 -10.93 -7.31
N LEU A 174 25.53 -12.23 -7.11
CA LEU A 174 26.02 -12.80 -5.84
C LEU A 174 27.46 -12.35 -5.50
N THR A 175 28.26 -12.03 -6.51
CA THR A 175 29.61 -11.47 -6.34
C THR A 175 29.65 -9.93 -6.33
N ALA A 176 28.51 -9.25 -6.40
CA ALA A 176 28.43 -7.80 -6.38
C ALA A 176 28.55 -7.23 -4.96
N TRP A 177 29.58 -6.41 -4.75
CA TRP A 177 29.74 -5.67 -3.50
C TRP A 177 28.90 -4.40 -3.54
N GLY A 178 28.00 -4.23 -2.58
CA GLY A 178 27.18 -3.00 -2.42
C GLY A 178 25.68 -3.17 -2.64
N ILE A 179 25.21 -4.30 -3.18
CA ILE A 179 23.77 -4.59 -3.27
C ILE A 179 23.24 -5.11 -1.92
N GLY A 180 22.04 -4.67 -1.55
CA GLY A 180 21.32 -5.17 -0.38
C GLY A 180 20.51 -6.44 -0.68
N GLY A 181 20.12 -7.19 0.35
CA GLY A 181 19.33 -8.42 0.20
C GLY A 181 17.99 -8.23 -0.54
N GLN A 182 17.32 -7.08 -0.38
CA GLN A 182 16.11 -6.77 -1.14
C GLN A 182 16.39 -6.47 -2.61
N MET A 183 17.48 -5.73 -2.92
CA MET A 183 17.90 -5.44 -4.30
C MET A 183 18.27 -6.72 -5.05
N PHE A 184 18.99 -7.64 -4.38
CA PHE A 184 19.26 -8.96 -4.94
C PHE A 184 17.96 -9.72 -5.25
N SER A 185 17.07 -9.86 -4.27
CA SER A 185 15.78 -10.54 -4.48
C SER A 185 14.96 -9.90 -5.60
N ASN A 186 14.93 -8.56 -5.69
CA ASN A 186 14.24 -7.84 -6.76
C ASN A 186 14.79 -8.17 -8.15
N LEU A 187 16.11 -8.10 -8.33
CA LEU A 187 16.74 -8.36 -9.62
C LEU A 187 16.56 -9.83 -10.05
N VAL A 188 16.65 -10.77 -9.10
CA VAL A 188 16.37 -12.19 -9.36
C VAL A 188 14.90 -12.47 -9.65
N MET A 189 13.97 -11.86 -8.92
CA MET A 189 12.53 -12.06 -9.18
C MET A 189 12.10 -11.40 -10.50
N ALA A 190 12.67 -10.24 -10.86
CA ALA A 190 12.39 -9.57 -12.14
C ALA A 190 12.83 -10.42 -13.34
N SER A 191 14.01 -11.03 -13.30
CA SER A 191 14.50 -11.93 -14.37
C SER A 191 13.80 -13.30 -14.42
N LEU A 192 12.76 -13.50 -13.61
CA LEU A 192 11.86 -14.66 -13.61
C LEU A 192 10.40 -14.30 -13.96
N VAL A 193 10.14 -13.07 -14.42
CA VAL A 193 8.79 -12.65 -14.83
C VAL A 193 8.53 -12.93 -16.32
N ASN A 194 9.44 -12.51 -17.19
CA ASN A 194 9.42 -12.72 -18.65
C ASN A 194 10.86 -12.62 -19.22
N LEU A 195 11.01 -12.78 -20.54
CA LEU A 195 12.31 -12.72 -21.21
C LEU A 195 12.91 -11.30 -21.21
N ASP A 196 12.09 -10.27 -21.44
CA ASP A 196 12.50 -8.87 -21.51
C ASP A 196 13.10 -8.36 -20.20
N ASN A 197 12.39 -8.53 -19.08
CA ASN A 197 12.89 -8.19 -17.75
C ASN A 197 14.13 -9.01 -17.39
N CYS A 198 14.29 -10.23 -17.94
CA CYS A 198 15.54 -10.96 -17.83
C CYS A 198 16.68 -10.28 -18.60
N HIS A 199 16.51 -9.98 -19.90
CA HIS A 199 17.51 -9.31 -20.73
C HIS A 199 17.93 -7.96 -20.12
N VAL A 200 16.97 -7.16 -19.66
CA VAL A 200 17.21 -5.89 -18.95
C VAL A 200 18.05 -6.10 -17.68
N VAL A 201 17.77 -7.13 -16.88
CA VAL A 201 18.58 -7.46 -15.69
C VAL A 201 19.97 -7.96 -16.08
N GLU A 202 20.11 -8.81 -17.11
CA GLU A 202 21.41 -9.29 -17.59
C GLU A 202 22.30 -8.11 -18.05
N CYS A 203 21.73 -7.12 -18.73
CA CYS A 203 22.42 -5.90 -19.16
C CYS A 203 22.76 -4.95 -17.99
N LEU A 204 21.84 -4.70 -17.05
CA LEU A 204 22.13 -3.97 -15.80
C LEU A 204 23.25 -4.63 -14.96
N VAL A 205 23.41 -5.93 -15.15
CA VAL A 205 24.45 -6.74 -14.50
C VAL A 205 25.75 -6.75 -15.31
N ALA A 206 25.70 -6.70 -16.64
CA ALA A 206 26.86 -6.50 -17.52
C ALA A 206 27.49 -5.11 -17.36
N GLN A 207 26.67 -4.04 -17.30
CA GLN A 207 27.11 -2.66 -17.10
C GLN A 207 27.61 -2.37 -15.67
N ASN A 208 27.54 -3.34 -14.75
CA ASN A 208 28.00 -3.22 -13.36
C ASN A 208 27.36 -2.07 -12.52
N TRP A 209 26.35 -1.35 -13.00
CA TRP A 209 25.75 -0.18 -12.30
C TRP A 209 25.34 -0.47 -10.85
N HIS A 210 24.86 -1.69 -10.60
CA HIS A 210 24.50 -2.20 -9.27
C HIS A 210 25.68 -2.25 -8.27
N ARG A 211 26.94 -2.27 -8.75
CA ARG A 211 28.18 -2.20 -7.95
C ARG A 211 28.62 -0.77 -7.64
N CYS A 212 28.14 0.21 -8.40
CA CYS A 212 28.32 1.63 -8.13
C CYS A 212 27.45 2.13 -6.96
N GLY A 213 26.77 1.23 -6.25
CA GLY A 213 25.98 1.52 -5.05
C GLY A 213 24.56 1.98 -5.37
N ILE A 214 23.69 1.78 -4.39
CA ILE A 214 22.23 1.89 -4.55
C ILE A 214 21.75 3.27 -5.02
N GLU A 215 22.39 4.34 -4.52
CA GLU A 215 22.15 5.74 -4.88
C GLU A 215 22.39 6.02 -6.38
N TYR A 216 23.58 5.66 -6.88
CA TYR A 216 23.92 5.77 -8.30
C TYR A 216 22.97 4.92 -9.15
N TYR A 217 22.71 3.68 -8.74
CA TYR A 217 21.76 2.79 -9.41
C TYR A 217 20.37 3.44 -9.50
N THR A 218 19.82 3.97 -8.42
CA THR A 218 18.49 4.61 -8.43
C THR A 218 18.45 5.85 -9.31
N THR A 219 19.52 6.64 -9.40
CA THR A 219 19.60 7.78 -10.31
C THR A 219 19.63 7.31 -11.76
N ILE A 220 20.63 6.52 -12.17
CA ILE A 220 20.78 6.16 -13.59
C ILE A 220 19.61 5.33 -14.13
N THR A 221 19.02 4.45 -13.31
CA THR A 221 17.85 3.66 -13.73
C THR A 221 16.53 4.44 -13.70
N LYS A 222 16.43 5.54 -12.92
CA LYS A 222 15.34 6.51 -13.06
C LYS A 222 15.45 7.23 -14.41
N GLU A 223 16.63 7.73 -14.78
CA GLU A 223 16.80 8.43 -16.07
C GLU A 223 16.48 7.50 -17.26
N VAL A 224 16.95 6.23 -17.22
CA VAL A 224 16.56 5.21 -18.23
C VAL A 224 15.05 4.98 -18.25
N SER A 225 14.40 4.86 -17.09
CA SER A 225 12.94 4.72 -17.00
C SER A 225 12.19 5.94 -17.56
N GLU A 226 12.71 7.15 -17.40
CA GLU A 226 12.06 8.37 -17.87
C GLU A 226 12.27 8.56 -19.37
N VAL A 227 13.44 8.22 -19.91
CA VAL A 227 13.68 8.15 -21.36
C VAL A 227 12.74 7.13 -22.02
N ALA A 228 12.68 5.89 -21.51
CA ALA A 228 11.82 4.84 -22.04
C ALA A 228 10.32 5.21 -21.98
N ARG A 229 9.85 5.74 -20.83
CA ARG A 229 8.47 6.25 -20.66
C ARG A 229 8.11 7.28 -21.73
N ARG A 230 9.00 8.25 -21.97
CA ARG A 230 8.79 9.32 -22.95
C ARG A 230 8.82 8.80 -24.38
N SER A 231 9.88 8.07 -24.75
CA SER A 231 10.11 7.63 -26.13
C SER A 231 9.13 6.55 -26.60
N GLY A 232 8.70 5.65 -25.70
CA GLY A 232 7.90 4.48 -26.07
C GLY A 232 8.70 3.38 -26.77
N VAL A 233 10.04 3.39 -26.69
CA VAL A 233 10.91 2.36 -27.27
C VAL A 233 11.83 1.74 -26.22
N GLY A 234 12.08 0.43 -26.35
CA GLY A 234 13.04 -0.31 -25.51
C GLY A 234 14.52 -0.07 -25.87
N ASP A 235 14.75 0.62 -26.99
CA ASP A 235 16.04 1.08 -27.48
C ASP A 235 16.79 1.85 -26.37
N CYS A 236 17.82 1.23 -25.81
CA CYS A 236 18.59 1.78 -24.70
C CYS A 236 20.08 1.53 -24.93
N PRO A 237 20.77 2.41 -25.68
CA PRO A 237 22.20 2.27 -25.99
C PRO A 237 23.09 2.15 -24.74
N ALA A 238 22.72 2.80 -23.64
CA ALA A 238 23.41 2.72 -22.34
C ALA A 238 23.33 1.34 -21.66
N LEU A 239 22.36 0.50 -22.04
CA LEU A 239 22.24 -0.90 -21.63
C LEU A 239 22.59 -1.87 -22.77
N HIS A 240 22.89 -1.37 -23.98
CA HIS A 240 23.01 -2.15 -25.22
C HIS A 240 21.75 -2.98 -25.53
N LEU A 241 20.57 -2.43 -25.23
CA LEU A 241 19.28 -3.03 -25.59
C LEU A 241 18.76 -2.39 -26.87
N ASP A 242 18.18 -3.23 -27.74
CA ASP A 242 17.55 -2.81 -28.99
C ASP A 242 16.02 -2.69 -28.86
N ARG A 243 15.34 -2.55 -30.00
CA ARG A 243 13.89 -2.38 -30.08
C ARG A 243 13.08 -3.68 -29.89
N THR A 244 13.71 -4.84 -29.71
CA THR A 244 13.00 -6.10 -29.44
C THR A 244 12.48 -6.19 -28.00
N VAL A 245 13.10 -5.47 -27.07
CA VAL A 245 12.69 -5.41 -25.67
C VAL A 245 11.53 -4.44 -25.50
N SER A 246 10.48 -4.85 -24.78
CA SER A 246 9.37 -3.97 -24.40
C SER A 246 9.84 -2.85 -23.48
N TYR A 247 9.52 -1.61 -23.83
CA TYR A 247 9.90 -0.44 -23.03
C TYR A 247 9.26 -0.44 -21.64
N HIS A 248 8.12 -1.13 -21.46
CA HIS A 248 7.47 -1.36 -20.17
C HIS A 248 8.38 -2.11 -19.17
N SER A 249 9.29 -2.95 -19.68
CA SER A 249 10.32 -3.63 -18.87
C SER A 249 11.43 -2.70 -18.38
N LEU A 250 11.61 -1.53 -19.02
CA LEU A 250 12.50 -0.45 -18.58
C LEU A 250 11.82 0.54 -17.62
N MET A 251 10.48 0.54 -17.53
CA MET A 251 9.77 1.46 -16.64
C MET A 251 9.94 1.09 -15.16
N TYR A 252 10.22 2.10 -14.35
CA TYR A 252 10.47 2.03 -12.91
C TYR A 252 11.59 1.07 -12.46
N LEU A 253 12.66 0.91 -13.23
CA LEU A 253 13.82 0.09 -12.86
C LEU A 253 14.46 0.48 -11.51
N GLN A 254 14.41 1.76 -11.13
CA GLN A 254 14.87 2.24 -9.81
C GLN A 254 14.13 1.57 -8.63
N ASN A 255 12.91 1.07 -8.82
CA ASN A 255 12.21 0.30 -7.78
C ASN A 255 12.92 -1.03 -7.48
N LEU A 256 13.68 -1.60 -8.42
CA LEU A 256 14.42 -2.85 -8.21
C LEU A 256 15.56 -2.70 -7.18
N ALA A 257 15.96 -1.47 -6.82
CA ALA A 257 16.78 -1.21 -5.64
C ALA A 257 16.15 -1.72 -4.33
N GLY A 258 14.82 -1.91 -4.32
CA GLY A 258 14.07 -2.29 -3.13
C GLY A 258 13.87 -1.12 -2.18
N ARG A 259 13.59 -1.42 -0.91
CA ARG A 259 13.48 -0.42 0.14
C ARG A 259 14.78 -0.35 0.91
N PHE A 260 15.22 0.86 1.18
CA PHE A 260 16.47 1.14 1.87
C PHE A 260 16.32 2.35 2.77
N GLY A 261 17.18 2.44 3.77
CA GLY A 261 17.26 3.58 4.69
C GLY A 261 18.71 3.83 5.07
N TYR A 262 19.22 5.02 4.77
CA TYR A 262 20.57 5.46 5.12
C TYR A 262 20.46 6.78 5.90
N LYS A 263 21.26 6.95 6.95
CA LYS A 263 21.24 8.19 7.75
C LYS A 263 21.79 9.38 6.95
N GLU A 264 22.68 9.07 6.03
CA GLU A 264 23.36 9.97 5.10
C GLU A 264 22.53 10.24 3.83
N LEU A 265 21.29 9.72 3.78
CA LEU A 265 20.21 10.08 2.86
C LEU A 265 18.96 10.50 3.67
N SER A 266 19.15 10.98 4.91
CA SER A 266 18.04 11.45 5.75
C SER A 266 17.38 12.64 5.09
N SER A 267 16.07 12.54 4.84
CA SER A 267 15.25 13.56 4.22
C SER A 267 14.95 14.75 5.16
N THR A 268 15.95 15.24 5.88
CA THR A 268 15.84 16.43 6.74
C THR A 268 15.78 17.70 5.89
N ASP A 269 16.37 17.69 4.71
CA ASP A 269 16.25 18.72 3.66
C ASP A 269 14.78 19.04 3.33
N ASP A 270 13.87 18.06 3.46
CA ASP A 270 12.44 18.26 3.19
C ASP A 270 11.77 19.16 4.24
N ILE A 271 12.35 19.26 5.45
CA ILE A 271 11.99 20.26 6.47
C ILE A 271 12.54 21.63 6.04
N GLU A 272 13.83 21.71 5.72
CA GLU A 272 14.49 22.98 5.38
C GLU A 272 13.84 23.68 4.18
N LYS A 273 13.51 22.95 3.11
CA LYS A 273 12.81 23.48 1.92
C LYS A 273 11.45 24.14 2.24
N ARG A 274 10.87 23.87 3.42
CA ARG A 274 9.56 24.34 3.88
C ARG A 274 9.62 25.45 4.96
N THR A 275 10.82 25.90 5.34
CA THR A 275 11.01 27.04 6.28
C THR A 275 10.93 28.39 5.58
N TYR A 276 11.23 28.44 4.28
CA TYR A 276 11.19 29.63 3.43
C TYR A 276 10.07 29.56 2.38
N GLU A 277 9.66 30.73 1.89
CA GLU A 277 8.61 30.86 0.89
C GLU A 277 9.01 30.33 -0.50
N GLY A 278 8.02 29.85 -1.24
CA GLY A 278 8.21 29.33 -2.60
C GLY A 278 8.05 30.39 -3.69
N ARG A 279 8.26 29.99 -4.95
CA ARG A 279 7.86 30.76 -6.14
C ARG A 279 6.42 31.30 -5.99
N SER A 280 6.18 32.51 -6.48
CA SER A 280 4.85 33.12 -6.44
C SER A 280 3.95 32.51 -7.50
N GLN A 281 2.86 31.86 -7.05
CA GLN A 281 1.83 31.33 -7.93
C GLN A 281 0.96 32.45 -8.51
N ARG A 282 0.64 32.37 -9.80
CA ARG A 282 0.07 33.48 -10.60
C ARG A 282 -0.71 33.01 -11.83
N THR A 283 -1.67 33.83 -12.28
CA THR A 283 -2.55 33.60 -13.44
C THR A 283 -2.32 34.68 -14.48
N TYR A 284 -2.37 34.34 -15.77
CA TYR A 284 -2.38 35.37 -16.82
C TYR A 284 -3.70 36.17 -16.82
N SER A 285 -3.60 37.49 -16.82
CA SER A 285 -4.74 38.42 -16.67
C SER A 285 -4.81 39.47 -17.79
N GLY A 286 -4.59 39.06 -19.05
CA GLY A 286 -4.78 39.93 -20.22
C GLY A 286 -3.62 40.89 -20.53
N GLY A 287 -2.43 40.60 -20.00
CA GLY A 287 -1.19 41.32 -20.28
C GLY A 287 -0.08 40.93 -19.30
N GLU A 288 -0.45 40.69 -18.05
CA GLU A 288 0.44 40.40 -16.93
C GLU A 288 0.07 39.09 -16.20
N TRP A 289 0.98 38.62 -15.33
CA TRP A 289 0.80 37.40 -14.52
C TRP A 289 0.55 37.75 -13.05
N LEU A 290 -0.71 37.84 -12.65
CA LEU A 290 -1.14 38.32 -11.34
C LEU A 290 -1.28 37.19 -10.31
N ARG A 291 -0.84 37.49 -9.08
CA ARG A 291 -1.10 36.64 -7.90
C ARG A 291 -2.55 36.77 -7.41
N SER A 292 -3.11 37.99 -7.39
CA SER A 292 -4.52 38.21 -7.00
C SER A 292 -5.45 37.34 -7.81
N ARG A 293 -5.29 37.35 -9.15
CA ARG A 293 -6.10 36.52 -10.05
C ARG A 293 -5.90 35.00 -9.87
N PHE A 294 -4.78 34.55 -9.31
CA PHE A 294 -4.60 33.15 -8.89
C PHE A 294 -5.37 32.87 -7.60
N ASP A 295 -5.24 33.76 -6.62
CA ASP A 295 -5.91 33.63 -5.32
C ASP A 295 -7.44 33.66 -5.50
N GLU A 296 -7.98 34.52 -6.38
CA GLU A 296 -9.40 34.56 -6.81
C GLU A 296 -9.91 33.22 -7.37
N ILE A 297 -9.28 32.69 -8.44
CA ILE A 297 -9.74 31.45 -9.11
C ILE A 297 -9.62 30.24 -8.16
N ALA A 298 -8.61 30.25 -7.28
CA ALA A 298 -8.48 29.25 -6.25
C ALA A 298 -9.59 29.35 -5.19
N GLU A 299 -9.99 30.56 -4.78
CA GLU A 299 -11.12 30.77 -3.86
C GLU A 299 -12.47 30.35 -4.46
N ASP A 300 -12.72 30.60 -5.76
CA ASP A 300 -13.90 30.08 -6.48
C ASP A 300 -13.94 28.54 -6.42
N GLY A 301 -12.81 27.87 -6.66
CA GLY A 301 -12.68 26.43 -6.50
C GLY A 301 -12.89 25.94 -5.06
N MET A 302 -12.38 26.68 -4.07
CA MET A 302 -12.60 26.37 -2.65
C MET A 302 -14.08 26.50 -2.27
N HIS A 303 -14.83 27.40 -2.89
CA HIS A 303 -16.27 27.56 -2.69
C HIS A 303 -17.06 26.36 -3.24
N ASP A 304 -16.79 25.92 -4.48
CA ASP A 304 -17.35 24.68 -5.04
C ASP A 304 -17.16 23.48 -4.10
N VAL A 305 -15.92 23.30 -3.62
CA VAL A 305 -15.54 22.25 -2.67
C VAL A 305 -16.32 22.39 -1.36
N ALA A 306 -16.44 23.61 -0.82
CA ALA A 306 -17.18 23.87 0.41
C ALA A 306 -18.68 23.55 0.27
N VAL A 307 -19.32 23.96 -0.83
CA VAL A 307 -20.74 23.67 -1.10
C VAL A 307 -20.98 22.17 -1.23
N ALA A 308 -20.13 21.45 -1.98
CA ALA A 308 -20.22 19.99 -2.09
C ALA A 308 -20.01 19.27 -0.75
N TYR A 309 -19.03 19.73 0.02
CA TYR A 309 -18.75 19.27 1.38
C TYR A 309 -19.96 19.47 2.32
N ALA A 310 -20.58 20.64 2.32
CA ALA A 310 -21.74 20.98 3.15
C ALA A 310 -22.96 20.10 2.84
N ARG A 311 -23.18 19.74 1.57
CA ARG A 311 -24.21 18.77 1.16
C ARG A 311 -23.95 17.39 1.76
N GLY A 312 -22.68 16.94 1.80
CA GLY A 312 -22.30 15.66 2.40
C GLY A 312 -22.47 15.63 3.93
N VAL A 313 -21.97 16.65 4.64
CA VAL A 313 -22.11 16.77 6.11
C VAL A 313 -23.58 16.88 6.54
N SER A 314 -24.43 17.52 5.72
CA SER A 314 -25.87 17.64 6.00
C SER A 314 -26.60 16.29 6.13
N GLY A 315 -26.07 15.21 5.54
CA GLY A 315 -26.55 13.83 5.77
C GLY A 315 -26.29 13.27 7.17
N ARG A 316 -25.66 14.04 8.06
CA ARG A 316 -25.31 13.67 9.45
C ARG A 316 -25.73 14.72 10.49
N ARG A 317 -26.59 15.69 10.12
CA ARG A 317 -27.09 16.73 11.04
C ARG A 317 -27.55 16.16 12.40
N ASP A 318 -28.21 15.00 12.39
CA ASP A 318 -28.80 14.36 13.57
C ASP A 318 -27.78 13.50 14.38
N TRP A 319 -26.47 13.63 14.16
CA TRP A 319 -25.43 12.89 14.90
C TRP A 319 -24.92 13.65 16.12
N SER A 320 -24.85 12.96 17.25
CA SER A 320 -24.20 13.40 18.49
C SER A 320 -22.67 13.24 18.46
N ALA A 321 -21.98 13.73 19.51
CA ALA A 321 -20.56 13.44 19.71
C ALA A 321 -20.33 11.94 19.98
N GLU A 322 -21.29 11.29 20.63
CA GLU A 322 -21.33 9.86 20.91
C GLU A 322 -21.50 9.03 19.64
N ASP A 323 -22.36 9.45 18.69
CA ASP A 323 -22.45 8.88 17.34
C ASP A 323 -21.10 8.95 16.61
N PHE A 324 -20.41 10.08 16.71
CA PHE A 324 -19.09 10.28 16.12
C PHE A 324 -18.04 9.35 16.78
N ILE A 325 -17.99 9.27 18.11
CA ILE A 325 -17.04 8.40 18.83
C ILE A 325 -17.28 6.93 18.47
N ALA A 326 -18.54 6.49 18.44
CA ALA A 326 -18.91 5.15 18.00
C ALA A 326 -18.46 4.90 16.56
N ASN A 327 -18.79 5.78 15.61
CA ASN A 327 -18.43 5.61 14.22
C ASN A 327 -16.90 5.60 14.00
N LEU A 328 -16.15 6.51 14.63
CA LEU A 328 -14.70 6.57 14.51
C LEU A 328 -14.00 5.38 15.18
N THR A 329 -14.53 4.86 16.29
CA THR A 329 -13.99 3.64 16.90
C THR A 329 -14.22 2.43 15.99
N LEU A 330 -15.41 2.33 15.39
CA LEU A 330 -15.76 1.26 14.44
C LEU A 330 -14.88 1.29 13.18
N ILE A 331 -14.56 2.46 12.61
CA ILE A 331 -13.75 2.60 11.37
C ILE A 331 -12.28 3.03 11.62
N GLY A 332 -11.81 2.93 12.86
CA GLY A 332 -10.58 3.58 13.33
C GLY A 332 -9.28 3.02 12.74
N THR A 333 -8.60 3.84 11.92
CA THR A 333 -7.34 3.46 11.23
C THR A 333 -6.26 2.94 12.18
N SER A 334 -5.64 1.80 11.86
CA SER A 334 -4.64 1.11 12.70
C SER A 334 -3.24 1.75 12.73
N GLY A 335 -3.12 3.04 12.42
CA GLY A 335 -1.84 3.75 12.40
C GLY A 335 -1.24 3.92 13.80
N SER A 336 0.04 4.30 13.88
CA SER A 336 0.73 4.51 15.17
C SER A 336 0.18 5.71 15.95
N ALA A 337 0.23 5.62 17.29
CA ALA A 337 -0.13 6.67 18.25
C ALA A 337 0.93 6.78 19.37
N PRO A 338 0.90 7.85 20.20
CA PRO A 338 1.88 8.03 21.29
C PRO A 338 1.86 6.89 22.31
N THR A 339 2.99 6.22 22.50
CA THR A 339 3.11 5.07 23.43
C THR A 339 3.04 5.46 24.90
N LYS A 340 3.31 6.72 25.25
CA LYS A 340 3.34 7.20 26.65
C LYS A 340 1.98 7.16 27.36
N GLU A 341 0.88 7.15 26.61
CA GLU A 341 -0.49 7.23 27.14
C GLU A 341 -1.21 5.86 27.21
N MET A 342 -0.63 4.81 26.63
CA MET A 342 -1.22 3.46 26.51
C MET A 342 -1.44 2.79 27.87
N SER A 343 -2.53 2.05 28.01
CA SER A 343 -2.82 1.19 29.17
C SER A 343 -2.07 -0.14 29.10
N ASP A 344 -2.01 -0.81 30.25
CA ASP A 344 -1.33 -2.10 30.44
C ASP A 344 -2.31 -3.29 30.34
N VAL A 345 -1.76 -4.49 30.09
CA VAL A 345 -2.49 -5.76 29.96
C VAL A 345 -1.81 -6.82 30.84
N THR A 346 -2.59 -7.62 31.55
CA THR A 346 -2.10 -8.71 32.41
C THR A 346 -2.16 -10.05 31.66
N MET A 347 -1.02 -10.73 31.57
CA MET A 347 -0.88 -12.05 30.98
C MET A 347 -1.57 -13.13 31.82
N LEU A 348 -1.85 -14.30 31.21
CA LEU A 348 -2.30 -15.50 31.95
C LEU A 348 -1.26 -16.02 32.95
N ASP A 349 0.02 -15.66 32.79
CA ASP A 349 1.10 -15.94 33.75
C ASP A 349 1.22 -14.89 34.89
N GLY A 350 0.28 -13.94 34.95
CA GLY A 350 0.26 -12.86 35.93
C GLY A 350 1.19 -11.68 35.64
N THR A 351 2.02 -11.73 34.58
CA THR A 351 2.92 -10.61 34.25
C THR A 351 2.21 -9.48 33.51
N THR A 352 2.58 -8.24 33.81
CA THR A 352 1.98 -7.04 33.19
C THR A 352 2.83 -6.53 32.02
N GLU A 353 2.20 -6.28 30.87
CA GLU A 353 2.84 -5.81 29.64
C GLU A 353 2.08 -4.62 29.04
N ARG A 354 2.80 -3.58 28.61
CA ARG A 354 2.21 -2.34 28.09
C ARG A 354 1.82 -2.44 26.61
N MET A 355 0.64 -1.95 26.24
CA MET A 355 0.21 -1.96 24.84
C MET A 355 1.06 -1.07 23.92
N GLY A 356 1.25 -1.54 22.69
CA GLY A 356 1.87 -0.78 21.61
C GLY A 356 0.94 0.30 21.06
N GLY A 357 1.46 1.52 20.92
CA GLY A 357 0.68 2.69 20.53
C GLY A 357 0.09 2.59 19.12
N THR A 358 -1.18 2.21 19.02
CA THR A 358 -2.03 2.36 17.82
C THR A 358 -3.14 3.36 18.07
N LYS A 359 -3.59 4.05 17.01
CA LYS A 359 -4.72 4.99 17.08
C LYS A 359 -6.00 4.25 17.50
N THR A 360 -6.24 3.06 16.96
CA THR A 360 -7.40 2.22 17.30
C THR A 360 -7.47 1.85 18.78
N ALA A 361 -6.35 1.46 19.41
CA ALA A 361 -6.31 1.19 20.85
C ALA A 361 -6.39 2.49 21.69
N TRP A 362 -5.82 3.59 21.21
CA TRP A 362 -5.92 4.90 21.85
C TRP A 362 -7.34 5.47 21.82
N LEU A 363 -8.07 5.30 20.71
CA LEU A 363 -9.50 5.63 20.58
C LEU A 363 -10.31 4.87 21.63
N ASN A 364 -10.09 3.54 21.73
CA ASN A 364 -10.79 2.68 22.68
C ASN A 364 -10.60 3.16 24.14
N ASP A 365 -9.36 3.49 24.52
CA ASP A 365 -8.97 3.81 25.90
C ASP A 365 -9.22 5.28 26.30
N LYS A 366 -8.96 6.25 25.41
CA LYS A 366 -8.97 7.69 25.74
C LYS A 366 -10.15 8.48 25.19
N LEU A 367 -10.74 8.09 24.06
CA LEU A 367 -11.71 8.94 23.38
C LEU A 367 -13.03 9.00 24.16
N THR A 368 -13.36 10.19 24.65
CA THR A 368 -14.58 10.50 25.39
C THR A 368 -15.09 11.88 24.98
N VAL A 369 -16.36 12.18 25.24
CA VAL A 369 -16.94 13.50 24.97
C VAL A 369 -16.25 14.60 25.80
N GLN A 370 -15.78 14.29 27.01
CA GLN A 370 -14.99 15.21 27.83
C GLN A 370 -13.60 15.47 27.21
N TYR A 371 -12.92 14.44 26.71
CA TYR A 371 -11.65 14.62 26.00
C TYR A 371 -11.86 15.46 24.72
N LEU A 372 -12.92 15.16 23.95
CA LEU A 372 -13.28 15.99 22.78
C LEU A 372 -13.49 17.46 23.17
N ARG A 373 -14.21 17.78 24.25
CA ARG A 373 -14.35 19.17 24.74
C ARG A 373 -12.98 19.83 24.99
N GLN A 374 -12.07 19.13 25.65
CA GLN A 374 -10.72 19.62 25.97
C GLN A 374 -9.88 19.91 24.72
N LEU A 375 -10.07 19.16 23.63
CA LEU A 375 -9.33 19.37 22.37
C LEU A 375 -9.61 20.72 21.72
N PHE A 376 -10.86 21.18 21.72
CA PHE A 376 -11.22 22.44 21.08
C PHE A 376 -10.77 23.65 21.90
N THR A 377 -10.62 23.49 23.21
CA THR A 377 -9.97 24.48 24.10
C THR A 377 -8.44 24.43 24.07
N ALA A 378 -7.83 23.39 23.49
CA ALA A 378 -6.38 23.27 23.41
C ALA A 378 -5.82 24.11 22.24
N LYS A 379 -4.73 24.84 22.50
CA LYS A 379 -4.08 25.74 21.52
C LYS A 379 -3.84 25.01 20.18
N PRO A 380 -4.43 25.47 19.06
CA PRO A 380 -4.20 24.91 17.74
C PRO A 380 -2.71 24.95 17.38
N SER A 381 -2.14 23.81 16.98
CA SER A 381 -0.75 23.69 16.52
C SER A 381 -0.49 22.34 15.84
N ILE A 382 0.50 22.29 14.94
CA ILE A 382 0.92 21.07 14.22
C ILE A 382 2.41 20.85 14.46
N ARG A 383 2.76 20.33 15.64
CA ARG A 383 4.14 20.04 16.04
C ARG A 383 4.47 18.56 15.82
N GLY A 384 5.17 18.27 14.72
CA GLY A 384 5.48 16.91 14.26
C GLY A 384 6.96 16.53 14.43
N THR A 385 7.22 15.25 14.71
CA THR A 385 8.58 14.68 14.61
C THR A 385 8.66 13.83 13.35
N GLY A 386 9.66 14.10 12.51
CA GLY A 386 9.85 13.44 11.23
C GLY A 386 9.97 11.92 11.33
N ALA A 387 9.42 11.21 10.33
CA ALA A 387 9.50 9.76 10.22
C ALA A 387 9.81 9.35 8.78
N ASP A 388 10.96 8.71 8.57
CA ASP A 388 11.37 8.19 7.27
C ASP A 388 10.40 7.11 6.77
N LYS A 389 9.88 7.29 5.55
CA LYS A 389 9.15 6.27 4.78
C LYS A 389 10.07 5.71 3.70
N TYR A 390 10.43 4.45 3.85
CA TYR A 390 11.22 3.70 2.87
C TYR A 390 10.31 3.14 1.77
N GLU A 391 10.15 3.88 0.68
CA GLU A 391 9.48 3.38 -0.54
C GLU A 391 10.46 2.57 -1.40
N CYS A 392 9.94 1.85 -2.40
CA CYS A 392 10.79 1.17 -3.37
C CYS A 392 11.53 2.23 -4.19
N GLY A 393 12.86 2.18 -4.25
CA GLY A 393 13.68 3.13 -5.01
C GLY A 393 13.78 4.55 -4.45
N LYS A 394 13.11 4.90 -3.33
CA LYS A 394 13.12 6.25 -2.74
C LYS A 394 12.86 6.27 -1.23
N GLN A 395 13.61 7.08 -0.49
CA GLN A 395 13.28 7.49 0.88
C GLN A 395 12.50 8.82 0.82
N ARG A 396 11.45 8.97 1.66
CA ARG A 396 10.70 10.24 1.85
C ARG A 396 10.56 10.58 3.32
N LEU A 397 10.44 11.86 3.66
CA LEU A 397 9.98 12.25 4.99
C LEU A 397 8.46 12.20 5.09
N LEU A 398 7.95 11.68 6.20
CA LEU A 398 6.60 11.95 6.71
C LEU A 398 6.69 12.87 7.91
N LEU A 399 5.72 13.78 8.05
CA LEU A 399 5.53 14.56 9.26
C LEU A 399 4.17 14.22 9.86
N PRO A 400 4.04 13.09 10.60
CA PRO A 400 2.81 12.77 11.31
C PRO A 400 2.50 13.90 12.30
N GLY A 401 1.33 14.52 12.14
CA GLY A 401 0.82 15.50 13.09
C GLY A 401 0.50 14.86 14.45
N PRO A 402 0.33 15.68 15.50
CA PRO A 402 -0.09 15.19 16.82
C PRO A 402 -1.46 14.50 16.75
N ILE A 403 -1.77 13.62 17.71
CA ILE A 403 -3.00 12.80 17.68
C ILE A 403 -4.27 13.67 17.66
N GLN A 404 -4.20 14.82 18.32
CA GLN A 404 -5.22 15.87 18.35
C GLN A 404 -5.50 16.41 16.94
N HIS A 405 -4.46 16.77 16.18
CA HIS A 405 -4.60 17.25 14.80
C HIS A 405 -5.25 16.20 13.90
N TRP A 406 -4.75 14.96 13.93
CA TRP A 406 -5.33 13.87 13.15
C TRP A 406 -6.81 13.62 13.49
N LEU A 407 -7.19 13.71 14.76
CA LEU A 407 -8.57 13.52 15.21
C LEU A 407 -9.47 14.68 14.75
N LEU A 408 -9.00 15.92 14.84
CA LEU A 408 -9.76 17.12 14.42
C LEU A 408 -9.90 17.21 12.90
N GLU A 409 -8.87 16.87 12.12
CA GLU A 409 -9.03 16.64 10.68
C GLU A 409 -10.01 15.50 10.35
N SER A 410 -10.02 14.43 11.16
CA SER A 410 -10.97 13.33 10.98
C SER A 410 -12.42 13.75 11.27
N ILE A 411 -12.64 14.69 12.19
CA ILE A 411 -13.93 15.35 12.40
C ILE A 411 -14.26 16.25 11.20
N ALA A 412 -13.32 17.09 10.78
CA ALA A 412 -13.49 18.10 9.73
C ALA A 412 -13.69 17.55 8.30
N LEU A 413 -13.48 16.25 8.06
CA LEU A 413 -13.65 15.62 6.73
C LEU A 413 -14.76 14.57 6.69
N LEU A 414 -15.17 14.01 7.83
CA LEU A 414 -16.03 12.83 7.90
C LEU A 414 -17.47 13.11 7.42
N GLY A 415 -17.71 12.86 6.13
CA GLY A 415 -19.03 12.86 5.49
C GLY A 415 -19.15 13.84 4.33
N GLY A 416 -18.40 14.94 4.38
CA GLY A 416 -18.29 15.87 3.26
C GLY A 416 -17.23 15.44 2.22
N GLU A 417 -16.09 14.88 2.65
CA GLU A 417 -15.00 14.46 1.75
C GLU A 417 -15.47 13.56 0.59
N SER A 418 -16.16 12.45 0.91
CA SER A 418 -16.69 11.53 -0.11
C SER A 418 -17.82 12.11 -0.96
N ARG A 419 -18.35 13.30 -0.63
CA ARG A 419 -19.30 14.04 -1.47
C ARG A 419 -18.58 14.96 -2.45
N VAL A 420 -17.51 15.63 -2.01
CA VAL A 420 -16.64 16.45 -2.88
C VAL A 420 -16.10 15.62 -4.05
N TYR A 421 -15.49 14.46 -3.76
CA TYR A 421 -14.93 13.62 -4.82
C TYR A 421 -16.02 13.09 -5.80
N ARG A 422 -17.24 12.80 -5.32
CA ARG A 422 -18.33 12.25 -6.14
C ARG A 422 -19.12 13.30 -6.93
N GLU A 423 -19.06 14.57 -6.53
CA GLU A 423 -19.72 15.67 -7.25
C GLU A 423 -18.80 16.36 -8.26
N ASN A 424 -17.47 16.25 -8.12
CA ASN A 424 -16.52 16.74 -9.12
C ASN A 424 -16.19 15.62 -10.15
N PRO A 425 -16.53 15.78 -11.44
CA PRO A 425 -16.32 14.74 -12.46
C PRO A 425 -14.85 14.48 -12.82
N HIS A 426 -13.93 15.37 -12.43
CA HIS A 426 -12.49 15.21 -12.67
C HIS A 426 -11.83 14.36 -11.57
N MET A 427 -12.40 14.27 -10.37
CA MET A 427 -11.79 13.57 -9.24
C MET A 427 -12.08 12.06 -9.28
N THR A 428 -11.05 11.24 -9.52
CA THR A 428 -11.25 9.77 -9.60
C THR A 428 -11.12 9.07 -8.24
N LEU A 429 -11.83 9.58 -7.23
CA LEU A 429 -11.87 9.06 -5.86
C LEU A 429 -13.33 8.81 -5.42
N GLU A 430 -13.55 7.81 -4.55
CA GLU A 430 -14.88 7.40 -4.05
C GLU A 430 -15.92 7.03 -5.14
N VAL A 431 -15.50 6.94 -6.41
CA VAL A 431 -16.25 6.38 -7.54
C VAL A 431 -16.58 4.90 -7.30
N ARG A 432 -17.70 4.42 -7.84
CA ARG A 432 -18.04 2.99 -7.81
C ARG A 432 -17.14 2.20 -8.76
N ASN A 433 -16.89 0.93 -8.48
CA ASN A 433 -16.06 0.04 -9.32
C ASN A 433 -16.50 -0.01 -10.81
N MET A 434 -17.78 0.21 -11.12
CA MET A 434 -18.27 0.29 -12.50
C MET A 434 -18.11 1.68 -13.14
N GLU A 435 -18.12 2.73 -12.32
CA GLU A 435 -17.77 4.09 -12.74
C GLU A 435 -16.25 4.18 -12.99
N GLU A 436 -15.43 3.52 -12.17
CA GLU A 436 -13.99 3.33 -12.38
C GLU A 436 -13.68 2.58 -13.68
N LEU A 437 -14.36 1.45 -13.96
CA LEU A 437 -14.20 0.76 -15.25
C LEU A 437 -14.67 1.63 -16.42
N ALA A 438 -15.79 2.35 -16.28
CA ALA A 438 -16.25 3.27 -17.31
C ALA A 438 -15.18 4.33 -17.62
N LEU A 439 -14.61 4.97 -16.58
CA LEU A 439 -13.50 5.93 -16.71
C LEU A 439 -12.25 5.31 -17.35
N LEU A 440 -11.89 4.07 -17.00
CA LEU A 440 -10.80 3.32 -17.62
C LEU A 440 -11.06 3.09 -19.12
N THR A 441 -12.26 2.60 -19.48
CA THR A 441 -12.62 2.32 -20.88
C THR A 441 -12.82 3.60 -21.71
N THR A 442 -13.18 4.73 -21.09
CA THR A 442 -13.20 6.05 -21.74
C THR A 442 -11.79 6.48 -22.14
N ARG A 443 -10.83 6.47 -21.20
CA ARG A 443 -9.42 6.80 -21.49
C ARG A 443 -8.82 5.85 -22.54
N LEU A 444 -9.05 4.55 -22.39
CA LEU A 444 -8.57 3.54 -23.32
C LEU A 444 -9.15 3.74 -24.72
N GLY A 445 -10.46 3.99 -24.81
CA GLY A 445 -11.13 4.29 -26.06
C GLY A 445 -10.74 5.64 -26.67
N PHE A 446 -10.37 6.64 -25.86
CA PHE A 446 -9.84 7.91 -26.34
C PHE A 446 -8.51 7.70 -27.07
N ILE A 447 -7.55 7.02 -26.43
CA ILE A 447 -6.25 6.72 -27.04
C ILE A 447 -6.39 5.78 -28.24
N ALA A 448 -7.21 4.73 -28.16
CA ALA A 448 -7.45 3.80 -29.27
C ALA A 448 -8.16 4.43 -30.49
N ARG A 449 -8.65 5.67 -30.39
CA ARG A 449 -9.18 6.48 -31.53
C ARG A 449 -8.18 7.53 -32.03
N GLY A 450 -6.91 7.47 -31.63
CA GLY A 450 -5.90 8.49 -31.95
C GLY A 450 -6.05 9.78 -31.14
N GLY A 451 -6.68 9.70 -29.97
CA GLY A 451 -6.83 10.83 -29.05
C GLY A 451 -5.47 11.27 -28.49
N LYS A 452 -5.22 12.58 -28.50
CA LYS A 452 -3.96 13.18 -28.04
C LYS A 452 -3.96 13.26 -26.51
N GLY A 453 -3.27 12.33 -25.87
CA GLY A 453 -3.16 12.23 -24.42
C GLY A 453 -2.13 13.19 -23.83
N ILE A 454 -2.47 13.78 -22.68
CA ILE A 454 -1.55 14.52 -21.81
C ILE A 454 -1.55 13.92 -20.41
N ALA A 455 -0.38 13.74 -19.81
CA ALA A 455 -0.26 13.44 -18.38
C ALA A 455 0.78 14.35 -17.73
N SER A 456 0.43 14.90 -16.56
CA SER A 456 1.25 15.86 -15.83
C SER A 456 1.32 15.55 -14.34
N ASP A 457 2.50 15.73 -13.76
CA ASP A 457 2.80 15.60 -12.33
C ASP A 457 3.88 16.66 -11.99
N PHE A 458 3.80 17.25 -10.79
CA PHE A 458 4.61 18.37 -10.32
C PHE A 458 5.97 17.92 -9.78
N ALA A 459 6.92 18.84 -9.55
CA ALA A 459 8.22 18.48 -8.96
C ALA A 459 8.12 17.97 -7.50
N ASP A 460 7.41 18.73 -6.66
CA ASP A 460 6.92 18.28 -5.35
C ASP A 460 5.61 19.02 -5.07
N HIS A 461 4.47 18.47 -5.54
CA HIS A 461 3.14 19.07 -5.36
C HIS A 461 2.90 19.52 -3.92
N ASN A 462 3.33 18.70 -2.95
CA ASN A 462 3.17 18.96 -1.53
C ASN A 462 3.81 20.30 -1.11
N ILE A 463 4.86 20.79 -1.79
CA ILE A 463 5.55 22.06 -1.48
C ILE A 463 4.87 23.31 -2.05
N LEU A 464 3.91 23.13 -2.98
CA LEU A 464 3.15 24.19 -3.64
C LEU A 464 2.05 24.76 -2.73
N HIS A 465 1.59 23.98 -1.75
CA HIS A 465 0.49 24.37 -0.87
C HIS A 465 0.96 25.35 0.22
N LYS A 466 0.59 26.64 0.07
CA LYS A 466 0.82 27.67 1.08
C LYS A 466 -0.19 27.54 2.23
N PHE A 467 0.26 27.72 3.46
CA PHE A 467 -0.58 27.57 4.67
C PHE A 467 -1.82 28.47 4.65
N ARG A 468 -1.68 29.71 4.17
CA ARG A 468 -2.81 30.62 3.94
C ARG A 468 -3.93 29.95 3.15
N ARG A 469 -3.68 29.44 1.94
CA ARG A 469 -4.75 28.85 1.12
C ARG A 469 -5.35 27.58 1.70
N MET A 470 -4.58 26.77 2.44
CA MET A 470 -5.15 25.63 3.18
C MET A 470 -6.06 26.10 4.33
N LYS A 471 -5.68 27.17 5.04
CA LYS A 471 -6.49 27.85 6.04
C LYS A 471 -7.76 28.45 5.42
N ASP A 472 -7.65 29.09 4.27
CA ASP A 472 -8.78 29.66 3.51
C ASP A 472 -9.77 28.54 3.10
N GLN A 473 -9.30 27.42 2.54
CA GLN A 473 -10.15 26.26 2.20
C GLN A 473 -10.91 25.70 3.42
N TRP A 474 -10.24 25.58 4.57
CA TRP A 474 -10.89 25.14 5.82
C TRP A 474 -11.91 26.17 6.33
N LEU A 475 -11.62 27.48 6.24
CA LEU A 475 -12.55 28.53 6.65
C LEU A 475 -13.80 28.56 5.75
N ARG A 476 -13.65 28.46 4.43
CA ARG A 476 -14.80 28.29 3.50
C ARG A 476 -15.66 27.08 3.88
N MET A 477 -15.05 25.95 4.25
CA MET A 477 -15.76 24.75 4.72
C MET A 477 -16.48 24.95 6.06
N ALA A 478 -16.02 25.86 6.92
CA ALA A 478 -16.73 26.23 8.15
C ALA A 478 -17.89 27.21 7.88
N GLU A 479 -17.66 28.23 7.04
CA GLU A 479 -18.63 29.27 6.68
C GLU A 479 -19.93 28.68 6.11
N VAL A 480 -19.84 27.68 5.24
CA VAL A 480 -21.00 27.01 4.62
C VAL A 480 -21.76 26.06 5.55
N LEU A 481 -21.18 25.68 6.69
CA LEU A 481 -21.82 24.81 7.68
C LEU A 481 -22.50 25.58 8.81
N ASP A 482 -21.87 26.68 9.24
CA ASP A 482 -22.19 27.42 10.47
C ASP A 482 -21.95 28.93 10.24
N PRO A 483 -22.73 29.57 9.33
CA PRO A 483 -22.53 30.96 8.95
C PRO A 483 -22.83 31.93 10.10
N GLY A 484 -22.02 32.98 10.21
CA GLY A 484 -22.15 34.01 11.26
C GLY A 484 -21.39 33.71 12.55
N VAL A 485 -20.77 32.53 12.70
CA VAL A 485 -19.91 32.20 13.84
C VAL A 485 -18.43 32.29 13.43
N SER A 486 -17.67 33.17 14.11
CA SER A 486 -16.24 33.40 13.86
C SER A 486 -15.29 32.72 14.87
N GLY A 487 -15.81 32.20 15.98
CA GLY A 487 -15.02 31.70 17.11
C GLY A 487 -14.84 30.17 17.19
N LEU A 488 -13.90 29.75 18.04
CA LEU A 488 -13.66 28.34 18.42
C LEU A 488 -14.59 27.91 19.58
N ILE A 489 -15.89 27.80 19.30
CA ILE A 489 -16.98 27.32 20.19
C ILE A 489 -17.00 27.89 21.64
N ASP A 490 -17.78 28.95 21.87
CA ASP A 490 -18.11 29.37 23.25
C ASP A 490 -19.32 28.62 23.86
N LYS A 491 -20.25 28.07 23.05
CA LYS A 491 -21.56 27.58 23.53
C LYS A 491 -22.03 26.31 22.80
N ALA A 492 -22.97 25.59 23.45
CA ALA A 492 -23.79 24.49 22.89
C ALA A 492 -23.19 23.07 22.71
N TRP A 493 -22.14 22.67 23.46
CA TRP A 493 -21.75 21.25 23.57
C TRP A 493 -22.79 20.38 24.33
N GLY A 494 -23.94 20.07 23.73
CA GLY A 494 -24.91 19.17 24.34
C GLY A 494 -26.22 18.86 23.61
N ARG A 495 -26.51 19.43 22.43
CA ARG A 495 -27.78 19.16 21.69
C ARG A 495 -27.62 18.89 20.19
N GLY A 496 -26.51 18.25 19.80
CA GLY A 496 -26.42 17.39 18.60
C GLY A 496 -26.73 18.04 17.25
N ASP A 497 -25.86 18.95 16.78
CA ASP A 497 -25.64 19.11 15.34
C ASP A 497 -24.16 18.87 14.99
N TYR A 498 -23.93 17.81 14.21
CA TYR A 498 -22.61 17.45 13.71
C TYR A 498 -22.00 18.53 12.80
N LYS A 499 -22.82 19.37 12.14
CA LYS A 499 -22.34 20.50 11.33
C LYS A 499 -21.52 21.49 12.15
N GLN A 500 -22.01 21.89 13.33
CA GLN A 500 -21.32 22.83 14.20
C GLN A 500 -19.99 22.26 14.69
N PHE A 501 -19.98 20.96 15.00
CA PHE A 501 -18.78 20.22 15.41
C PHE A 501 -17.74 20.14 14.27
N ALA A 502 -18.18 19.85 13.05
CA ALA A 502 -17.33 19.82 11.86
C ALA A 502 -16.82 21.22 11.46
N ALA A 503 -17.68 22.25 11.50
CA ALA A 503 -17.31 23.64 11.22
C ALA A 503 -16.24 24.15 12.21
N ALA A 504 -16.43 23.89 13.49
CA ALA A 504 -15.43 24.23 14.50
C ALA A 504 -14.13 23.43 14.34
N ALA A 505 -14.18 22.18 13.88
CA ALA A 505 -12.98 21.39 13.60
C ALA A 505 -12.22 21.94 12.38
N CYS A 506 -12.94 22.41 11.36
CA CYS A 506 -12.37 23.19 10.25
C CYS A 506 -11.71 24.48 10.77
N ARG A 507 -12.38 25.27 11.63
CA ARG A 507 -11.80 26.47 12.27
C ARG A 507 -10.55 26.14 13.11
N TRP A 508 -10.52 25.02 13.81
CA TRP A 508 -9.34 24.57 14.56
C TRP A 508 -8.19 24.18 13.62
N ALA A 509 -8.45 23.43 12.55
CA ALA A 509 -7.45 23.06 11.55
C ALA A 509 -6.88 24.30 10.82
N ALA A 510 -7.76 25.27 10.50
CA ALA A 510 -7.40 26.58 9.97
C ALA A 510 -6.45 27.36 10.90
N ALA A 511 -6.71 27.36 12.21
CA ALA A 511 -5.85 28.01 13.21
C ALA A 511 -4.55 27.23 13.50
N ALA A 512 -4.57 25.89 13.41
CA ALA A 512 -3.39 25.07 13.66
C ALA A 512 -2.27 25.30 12.63
N LEU A 513 -2.63 25.73 11.42
CA LEU A 513 -1.71 26.14 10.36
C LEU A 513 -0.89 27.42 10.70
N ASP A 514 -1.25 28.18 11.74
CA ASP A 514 -0.45 29.32 12.21
C ASP A 514 0.76 28.88 13.08
N ASP A 515 0.74 27.68 13.68
CA ASP A 515 1.80 27.12 14.55
C ASP A 515 2.20 25.69 14.09
N VAL A 516 2.67 25.59 12.84
CA VAL A 516 3.27 24.37 12.29
C VAL A 516 4.78 24.35 12.54
N ALA A 517 5.27 23.27 13.15
CA ALA A 517 6.70 23.09 13.38
C ALA A 517 7.13 21.62 13.24
N ALA A 518 8.35 21.40 12.76
CA ALA A 518 8.89 20.08 12.47
C ALA A 518 10.30 19.91 13.03
N ARG A 519 10.66 18.68 13.42
CA ARG A 519 12.04 18.32 13.77
C ARG A 519 12.47 17.00 13.15
N GLY A 520 13.76 16.91 12.82
CA GLY A 520 14.39 15.69 12.34
C GLY A 520 14.44 14.60 13.42
N LYS A 521 14.46 13.33 12.99
CA LYS A 521 14.59 12.17 13.90
C LYS A 521 16.03 11.78 14.23
N SER A 522 16.96 12.27 13.41
CA SER A 522 18.34 11.76 13.28
C SER A 522 19.41 12.86 13.37
N VAL A 523 18.99 14.13 13.43
CA VAL A 523 19.85 15.32 13.42
C VAL A 523 19.69 16.02 14.77
N GLY A 524 20.75 16.68 15.25
CA GLY A 524 20.65 17.59 16.40
C GLY A 524 19.84 18.85 16.06
N SER A 525 19.98 19.89 16.89
CA SER A 525 19.36 21.21 16.65
C SER A 525 19.64 21.71 15.23
N ILE A 526 18.61 21.71 14.38
CA ILE A 526 18.66 22.36 13.08
C ILE A 526 18.86 23.88 13.32
N PRO A 527 19.73 24.58 12.58
CA PRO A 527 19.92 26.02 12.76
C PRO A 527 18.59 26.79 12.70
N GLY A 528 18.34 27.63 13.72
CA GLY A 528 17.07 28.35 13.87
C GLY A 528 15.92 27.57 14.52
N GLY A 529 16.15 26.33 14.98
CA GLY A 529 15.19 25.57 15.78
C GLY A 529 15.03 26.08 17.21
N ASP A 530 13.91 25.75 17.85
CA ASP A 530 13.65 26.03 19.26
C ASP A 530 14.45 25.11 20.22
N ARG A 531 14.28 25.31 21.54
CA ARG A 531 15.00 24.53 22.57
C ARG A 531 14.70 23.01 22.52
N ASP A 532 13.59 22.60 21.92
CA ASP A 532 13.20 21.20 21.71
C ASP A 532 13.59 20.67 20.30
N GLY A 533 14.29 21.49 19.51
CA GLY A 533 14.77 21.18 18.17
C GLY A 533 13.74 21.35 17.05
N TYR A 534 12.59 21.98 17.30
CA TYR A 534 11.58 22.23 16.27
C TYR A 534 11.87 23.51 15.47
N VAL A 535 11.80 23.40 14.15
CA VAL A 535 11.85 24.54 13.22
C VAL A 535 10.45 24.88 12.76
N ARG A 536 10.09 26.16 12.76
CA ARG A 536 8.80 26.64 12.22
C ARG A 536 8.77 26.48 10.71
N LEU A 537 7.64 26.02 10.18
CA LEU A 537 7.39 25.94 8.74
C LEU A 537 6.50 27.10 8.29
N VAL A 538 6.56 27.46 7.00
CA VAL A 538 5.71 28.51 6.40
C VAL A 538 4.84 27.99 5.25
N ARG A 539 5.18 26.82 4.69
CA ARG A 539 4.46 26.19 3.59
C ARG A 539 4.62 24.68 3.59
N GLY A 540 3.84 24.05 2.72
CA GLY A 540 3.97 22.65 2.35
C GLY A 540 3.01 21.75 3.12
N LEU A 541 2.13 21.06 2.41
CA LEU A 541 1.39 19.94 2.96
C LEU A 541 2.38 18.83 3.33
N TRP A 542 2.02 18.04 4.34
CA TRP A 542 2.81 16.88 4.72
C TRP A 542 2.04 15.57 4.55
N SER A 543 2.74 14.56 4.08
CA SER A 543 2.26 13.19 4.09
C SER A 543 2.25 12.65 5.52
N GLY A 544 1.10 12.10 5.94
CA GLY A 544 0.86 11.59 7.30
C GLY A 544 -0.21 12.34 8.09
N TRP A 545 -0.73 13.44 7.54
CA TRP A 545 -1.95 14.10 8.01
C TRP A 545 -3.19 13.33 7.50
N ARG A 546 -4.38 13.55 8.07
CA ARG A 546 -5.62 12.93 7.55
C ARG A 546 -6.11 13.64 6.28
N SER A 547 -5.80 14.93 6.13
CA SER A 547 -6.20 15.73 4.97
C SER A 547 -5.30 15.55 3.73
N THR A 548 -4.18 14.80 3.80
CA THR A 548 -3.18 14.77 2.71
C THR A 548 -3.79 14.50 1.33
N THR A 549 -4.63 13.46 1.19
CA THR A 549 -5.27 13.13 -0.10
C THR A 549 -6.30 14.17 -0.52
N PHE A 550 -7.10 14.68 0.42
CA PHE A 550 -8.13 15.68 0.17
C PHE A 550 -7.51 16.97 -0.36
N ILE A 551 -6.56 17.55 0.37
CA ILE A 551 -5.90 18.79 -0.02
C ILE A 551 -5.08 18.62 -1.30
N ASN A 552 -4.29 17.53 -1.46
CA ASN A 552 -3.56 17.33 -2.72
C ASN A 552 -4.52 17.28 -3.93
N THR A 553 -5.66 16.60 -3.81
CA THR A 553 -6.62 16.43 -4.92
C THR A 553 -7.42 17.72 -5.19
N THR A 554 -7.95 18.39 -4.16
CA THR A 554 -8.70 19.64 -4.35
C THR A 554 -7.79 20.79 -4.79
N PHE A 555 -6.54 20.85 -4.34
CA PHE A 555 -5.61 21.88 -4.82
C PHE A 555 -5.11 21.57 -6.23
N ASN A 556 -4.99 20.29 -6.64
CA ASN A 556 -4.73 19.96 -8.05
C ASN A 556 -5.86 20.48 -8.94
N GLU A 557 -7.14 20.26 -8.59
CA GLU A 557 -8.30 20.89 -9.28
C GLU A 557 -8.14 22.41 -9.39
N HIS A 558 -7.90 23.10 -8.28
CA HIS A 558 -7.75 24.56 -8.25
C HIS A 558 -6.59 25.04 -9.14
N TYR A 559 -5.49 24.28 -9.19
CA TYR A 559 -4.34 24.54 -10.05
C TYR A 559 -4.66 24.29 -11.53
N GLN A 560 -5.29 23.16 -11.89
CA GLN A 560 -5.70 22.88 -13.27
C GLN A 560 -6.67 23.95 -13.79
N ARG A 561 -7.69 24.32 -13.01
CA ARG A 561 -8.62 25.43 -13.32
C ARG A 561 -7.89 26.72 -13.64
N THR A 562 -6.85 27.04 -12.86
CA THR A 562 -6.04 28.26 -13.02
C THR A 562 -5.16 28.23 -14.27
N THR A 563 -4.56 27.08 -14.59
CA THR A 563 -3.81 26.87 -15.85
C THR A 563 -4.76 26.92 -17.06
N ILE A 564 -5.95 26.32 -16.99
CA ILE A 564 -6.99 26.37 -18.02
C ILE A 564 -7.44 27.81 -18.28
N GLU A 565 -7.75 28.59 -17.23
CA GLU A 565 -8.19 29.99 -17.37
C GLU A 565 -7.08 30.91 -17.91
N SER A 566 -5.82 30.66 -17.54
CA SER A 566 -4.67 31.34 -18.15
C SER A 566 -4.57 31.03 -19.65
N PHE A 567 -4.70 29.75 -20.03
CA PHE A 567 -4.67 29.32 -21.43
C PHE A 567 -5.83 29.93 -22.25
N LYS A 568 -7.05 29.98 -21.70
CA LYS A 568 -8.21 30.65 -22.31
C LYS A 568 -7.93 32.12 -22.61
N ARG A 569 -7.34 32.84 -21.66
CA ARG A 569 -7.06 34.27 -21.78
C ARG A 569 -5.94 34.60 -22.77
N ILE A 570 -4.98 33.70 -22.97
CA ILE A 570 -3.89 33.90 -23.96
C ILE A 570 -4.31 33.44 -25.36
N TYR A 571 -5.12 32.37 -25.49
CA TYR A 571 -5.35 31.68 -26.77
C TYR A 571 -6.82 31.55 -27.21
N GLY A 572 -7.78 32.10 -26.45
CA GLY A 572 -9.20 32.14 -26.82
C GLY A 572 -9.93 30.79 -26.88
N ARG A 573 -9.33 29.69 -26.39
CA ARG A 573 -9.87 28.33 -26.48
C ARG A 573 -9.50 27.47 -25.27
N GLU A 574 -10.22 26.36 -25.05
CA GLU A 574 -9.83 25.34 -24.06
C GLU A 574 -8.55 24.61 -24.49
N PRO A 575 -7.62 24.29 -23.58
CA PRO A 575 -6.49 23.39 -23.86
C PRO A 575 -6.90 21.92 -23.90
N LEU A 576 -7.72 21.52 -22.93
CA LEU A 576 -8.11 20.13 -22.67
C LEU A 576 -9.47 19.80 -23.29
N THR A 577 -9.70 18.53 -23.61
CA THR A 577 -11.00 17.98 -24.04
C THR A 577 -11.71 17.26 -22.90
N GLU A 578 -10.96 16.52 -22.10
CA GLU A 578 -11.37 15.88 -20.85
C GLU A 578 -10.13 15.73 -19.94
N TYR A 579 -10.30 15.70 -18.62
CA TYR A 579 -9.19 15.41 -17.69
C TYR A 579 -9.65 14.81 -16.37
N HIS A 580 -8.71 14.15 -15.71
CA HIS A 580 -8.86 13.43 -14.46
C HIS A 580 -7.71 13.74 -13.50
N ILE A 581 -8.00 13.80 -12.21
CA ILE A 581 -7.05 14.09 -11.12
C ILE A 581 -7.23 13.14 -9.94
N LEU A 582 -6.11 12.81 -9.30
CA LEU A 582 -6.06 12.14 -8.00
C LEU A 582 -4.72 12.47 -7.34
N GLY A 583 -4.75 13.18 -6.21
CA GLY A 583 -3.53 13.66 -5.56
C GLY A 583 -2.72 14.59 -6.47
N ASP A 584 -1.45 14.24 -6.70
CA ASP A 584 -0.51 14.94 -7.57
C ASP A 584 -0.57 14.48 -9.06
N ASP A 585 -1.15 13.32 -9.37
CA ASP A 585 -1.29 12.81 -10.74
C ASP A 585 -2.47 13.49 -11.47
N MET A 586 -2.25 14.01 -12.69
CA MET A 586 -3.29 14.43 -13.64
C MET A 586 -3.09 13.75 -15.01
N ALA A 587 -4.19 13.32 -15.64
CA ALA A 587 -4.19 12.82 -17.02
C ALA A 587 -5.47 13.20 -17.78
N GLY A 588 -5.36 13.48 -19.08
CA GLY A 588 -6.48 13.90 -19.91
C GLY A 588 -6.20 13.87 -21.41
N GLY A 589 -7.11 14.47 -22.18
CA GLY A 589 -6.96 14.70 -23.61
C GLY A 589 -6.73 16.18 -23.94
N VAL A 590 -5.94 16.46 -24.98
CA VAL A 590 -5.72 17.81 -25.55
C VAL A 590 -6.33 17.93 -26.94
N ARG A 591 -6.63 19.17 -27.36
CA ARG A 591 -7.12 19.44 -28.74
C ARG A 591 -6.07 19.17 -29.81
N ASP A 592 -4.84 19.61 -29.57
CA ASP A 592 -3.68 19.47 -30.45
C ASP A 592 -2.38 19.46 -29.61
N GLU A 593 -1.27 18.97 -30.17
CA GLU A 593 0.01 18.84 -29.46
C GLU A 593 0.52 20.21 -29.00
N TRP A 594 0.32 21.24 -29.82
CA TRP A 594 0.65 22.62 -29.48
C TRP A 594 -0.10 23.07 -28.22
N SER A 595 -1.39 22.74 -28.08
CA SER A 595 -2.17 23.05 -26.87
C SER A 595 -1.64 22.31 -25.66
N GLY A 596 -1.22 21.06 -25.83
CA GLY A 596 -0.55 20.31 -24.76
C GLY A 596 0.75 20.96 -24.32
N LEU A 597 1.63 21.32 -25.26
CA LEU A 597 2.90 21.99 -24.96
C LEU A 597 2.70 23.34 -24.27
N ARG A 598 1.80 24.19 -24.81
CA ARG A 598 1.46 25.50 -24.23
C ARG A 598 0.76 25.38 -22.87
N PHE A 599 -0.02 24.32 -22.64
CA PHE A 599 -0.59 24.04 -21.33
C PHE A 599 0.49 23.74 -20.29
N LEU A 600 1.44 22.86 -20.61
CA LEU A 600 2.57 22.52 -19.74
C LEU A 600 3.48 23.72 -19.44
N GLU A 601 3.71 24.57 -20.44
CA GLU A 601 4.45 25.83 -20.31
C GLU A 601 3.74 26.81 -19.34
N ILE A 602 2.40 26.91 -19.43
CA ILE A 602 1.60 27.72 -18.51
C ILE A 602 1.66 27.19 -17.06
N ILE A 603 1.80 25.88 -16.83
CA ILE A 603 1.99 25.35 -15.45
C ILE A 603 3.28 25.91 -14.83
N ASP A 604 4.41 25.93 -15.55
CA ASP A 604 5.65 26.52 -15.02
C ASP A 604 5.56 28.06 -14.92
N PHE A 605 5.00 28.74 -15.92
CA PHE A 605 4.78 30.19 -15.83
C PHE A 605 3.85 30.58 -14.67
N SER A 606 2.86 29.75 -14.32
CA SER A 606 1.99 29.93 -13.15
C SER A 606 2.69 29.68 -11.81
N GLY A 607 3.97 29.30 -11.78
CA GLY A 607 4.72 29.06 -10.54
C GLY A 607 4.34 27.75 -9.83
N LEU A 608 3.91 26.75 -10.60
CA LEU A 608 3.52 25.42 -10.10
C LEU A 608 4.63 24.36 -10.29
N ASP A 609 5.78 24.74 -10.85
CA ASP A 609 6.98 23.90 -10.99
C ASP A 609 6.70 22.53 -11.65
N ALA A 610 6.27 22.57 -12.92
CA ALA A 610 6.04 21.39 -13.73
C ALA A 610 7.34 20.57 -13.88
N GLN A 611 7.37 19.32 -13.40
CA GLN A 611 8.57 18.49 -13.56
C GLN A 611 8.68 18.02 -15.01
N ALA A 612 9.45 18.71 -15.85
CA ALA A 612 9.64 18.39 -17.26
C ALA A 612 9.86 16.88 -17.53
N MET A 613 10.66 16.22 -16.69
CA MET A 613 10.94 14.78 -16.75
C MET A 613 9.70 13.86 -16.65
N LYS A 614 8.66 14.29 -15.94
CA LYS A 614 7.41 13.53 -15.75
C LYS A 614 6.34 13.84 -16.80
N GLN A 615 6.40 14.98 -17.47
CA GLN A 615 5.35 15.35 -18.43
C GLN A 615 5.31 14.35 -19.60
N MET A 616 4.11 14.02 -20.04
CA MET A 616 3.87 13.17 -21.20
C MET A 616 2.84 13.83 -22.10
N LEU A 617 3.14 13.85 -23.39
CA LEU A 617 2.25 14.29 -24.46
C LEU A 617 2.44 13.32 -25.61
N SER A 618 1.36 12.66 -26.05
CA SER A 618 1.42 11.65 -27.12
C SER A 618 0.08 11.56 -27.86
N ASN A 619 0.13 11.18 -29.15
CA ASN A 619 -1.02 10.85 -29.97
C ASN A 619 -1.50 9.40 -29.81
N ASN A 620 -0.72 8.55 -29.13
CA ASN A 620 -0.98 7.11 -29.03
C ASN A 620 -0.80 6.51 -27.62
N ARG A 621 -0.42 7.32 -26.62
CA ARG A 621 -0.12 6.85 -25.25
C ARG A 621 -0.56 7.85 -24.18
N LEU A 622 -0.88 7.35 -22.98
CA LEU A 622 -1.25 8.14 -21.81
C LEU A 622 -0.89 7.36 -20.54
N GLU A 623 -0.29 7.99 -19.52
CA GLU A 623 -0.11 7.34 -18.22
C GLU A 623 -0.99 7.99 -17.15
N TYR A 624 -1.76 7.17 -16.43
CA TYR A 624 -2.51 7.63 -15.26
C TYR A 624 -2.38 6.62 -14.12
N LEU A 625 -2.11 7.09 -12.90
CA LEU A 625 -1.97 6.27 -11.68
C LEU A 625 -0.94 5.13 -11.75
N ARG A 626 0.06 5.23 -12.65
CA ARG A 626 1.06 4.20 -12.99
C ARG A 626 0.49 2.99 -13.77
N LEU A 627 -0.53 3.26 -14.60
CA LEU A 627 -1.00 2.42 -15.70
C LEU A 627 -0.78 3.19 -17.01
N MET A 628 -0.09 2.58 -17.98
CA MET A 628 0.03 3.12 -19.34
C MET A 628 -1.15 2.62 -20.18
N TYR A 629 -1.82 3.53 -20.88
CA TYR A 629 -2.88 3.28 -21.86
C TYR A 629 -2.26 3.52 -23.23
N GLU A 630 -2.37 2.56 -24.16
CA GLU A 630 -1.75 2.66 -25.49
C GLU A 630 -2.75 2.44 -26.64
N ASP A 631 -2.27 2.62 -27.86
CA ASP A 631 -2.95 2.14 -29.06
C ASP A 631 -3.14 0.60 -29.04
N GLY A 632 -3.97 0.10 -29.97
CA GLY A 632 -4.49 -1.27 -29.90
C GLY A 632 -5.40 -1.55 -28.70
N ALA A 633 -5.71 -0.53 -27.87
CA ALA A 633 -6.47 -0.62 -26.62
C ALA A 633 -5.80 -1.52 -25.54
N SER A 634 -4.49 -1.39 -25.35
CA SER A 634 -3.72 -2.10 -24.30
C SER A 634 -3.46 -1.27 -23.02
N VAL A 635 -3.31 -1.95 -21.88
CA VAL A 635 -2.99 -1.42 -20.52
C VAL A 635 -1.61 -2.08 -20.31
N TRP A 636 -0.56 -1.30 -20.03
CA TRP A 636 0.63 -1.84 -19.37
C TRP A 636 0.77 -1.33 -17.94
N GLY A 637 0.57 -2.24 -17.00
CA GLY A 637 0.88 -2.02 -15.60
C GLY A 637 2.38 -2.14 -15.33
N ASN A 638 2.89 -1.39 -14.36
CA ASN A 638 4.33 -1.35 -14.11
C ASN A 638 4.86 -2.58 -13.34
N VAL A 639 5.48 -3.52 -14.07
CA VAL A 639 6.02 -4.80 -13.60
C VAL A 639 7.10 -4.65 -12.52
N ASN A 640 8.12 -3.82 -12.74
CA ASN A 640 9.22 -3.62 -11.79
C ASN A 640 8.73 -3.08 -10.42
N ARG A 641 7.64 -2.31 -10.43
CA ARG A 641 6.95 -1.84 -9.21
C ARG A 641 6.20 -2.97 -8.49
N ALA A 642 5.58 -3.90 -9.22
CA ALA A 642 4.92 -5.07 -8.63
C ALA A 642 5.94 -6.05 -8.04
N VAL A 643 7.05 -6.35 -8.73
CA VAL A 643 8.14 -7.19 -8.22
C VAL A 643 8.65 -6.65 -6.88
N SER A 644 8.95 -5.35 -6.78
CA SER A 644 9.44 -4.79 -5.50
C SER A 644 8.39 -4.76 -4.39
N GLY A 645 7.10 -4.70 -4.71
CA GLY A 645 5.99 -4.86 -3.75
C GLY A 645 5.72 -6.31 -3.34
N LEU A 646 6.06 -7.28 -4.20
CA LEU A 646 6.05 -8.71 -3.92
C LEU A 646 7.27 -9.12 -3.05
N VAL A 647 8.43 -8.50 -3.25
CA VAL A 647 9.65 -8.76 -2.45
C VAL A 647 9.64 -8.04 -1.10
N SER A 648 9.02 -6.85 -0.99
CA SER A 648 9.04 -6.02 0.23
C SER A 648 7.66 -5.51 0.64
N GLY A 649 7.26 -5.77 1.89
CA GLY A 649 6.13 -5.11 2.54
C GLY A 649 6.40 -3.63 2.79
N ASP A 650 5.34 -2.84 3.02
CA ASP A 650 5.52 -1.40 3.31
C ASP A 650 6.07 -1.18 4.71
N GLY A 651 6.88 -0.13 4.91
CA GLY A 651 7.50 0.18 6.20
C GLY A 651 6.47 0.37 7.32
N GLN A 652 5.25 0.79 6.98
CA GLN A 652 4.13 0.97 7.90
C GLN A 652 3.34 -0.32 8.19
N THR A 653 3.50 -1.40 7.41
CA THR A 653 2.85 -2.69 7.71
C THR A 653 3.53 -3.42 8.86
N SER A 654 2.80 -4.33 9.52
CA SER A 654 3.37 -5.27 10.49
C SER A 654 4.49 -6.13 9.86
N PRO A 655 5.46 -6.61 10.66
CA PRO A 655 6.40 -7.64 10.23
C PRO A 655 5.71 -8.85 9.59
N VAL A 656 6.24 -9.34 8.47
CA VAL A 656 5.67 -10.45 7.70
C VAL A 656 5.89 -11.76 8.48
N ARG A 657 4.85 -12.58 8.59
CA ARG A 657 4.82 -13.78 9.45
C ARG A 657 4.14 -14.92 8.70
N ALA A 658 4.64 -16.15 8.84
CA ALA A 658 3.99 -17.30 8.20
C ALA A 658 2.60 -17.58 8.77
N GLY A 659 1.69 -18.06 7.91
CA GLY A 659 0.30 -18.33 8.21
C GLY A 659 -0.62 -18.06 7.01
N LEU A 660 -1.89 -18.45 7.18
CA LEU A 660 -2.93 -18.46 6.15
C LEU A 660 -3.05 -17.12 5.37
N ASP A 661 -3.20 -16.00 6.07
CA ASP A 661 -3.47 -14.71 5.41
C ASP A 661 -2.24 -14.12 4.73
N THR A 662 -1.03 -14.47 5.21
CA THR A 662 0.20 -14.09 4.50
C THR A 662 0.39 -14.93 3.24
N ALA A 663 0.04 -16.21 3.25
CA ALA A 663 0.03 -17.03 2.03
C ALA A 663 -0.94 -16.47 0.97
N ARG A 664 -2.14 -16.03 1.38
CA ARG A 664 -3.12 -15.34 0.51
C ARG A 664 -2.60 -14.01 -0.02
N ALA A 665 -2.09 -13.14 0.84
CA ALA A 665 -1.54 -11.84 0.45
C ALA A 665 -0.30 -11.97 -0.47
N ILE A 666 0.46 -13.06 -0.34
CA ILE A 666 1.53 -13.42 -1.28
C ILE A 666 0.93 -13.89 -2.61
N ASN A 667 -0.09 -14.76 -2.62
CA ASN A 667 -0.75 -15.21 -3.85
C ASN A 667 -1.29 -14.02 -4.69
N GLU A 668 -1.97 -13.06 -4.05
CA GLU A 668 -2.45 -11.83 -4.70
C GLU A 668 -1.31 -10.87 -5.12
N SER A 669 -0.21 -10.82 -4.34
CA SER A 669 1.00 -10.10 -4.76
C SER A 669 1.60 -10.69 -6.05
N ILE A 670 1.41 -11.99 -6.30
CA ILE A 670 1.90 -12.70 -7.49
C ILE A 670 0.93 -12.56 -8.65
N HIS A 671 -0.38 -12.62 -8.40
CA HIS A 671 -1.41 -12.27 -9.40
C HIS A 671 -1.20 -10.84 -9.92
N THR A 672 -0.83 -9.90 -9.05
CA THR A 672 -0.44 -8.53 -9.43
C THR A 672 0.84 -8.45 -10.30
N VAL A 673 1.80 -9.38 -10.15
CA VAL A 673 2.97 -9.47 -11.04
C VAL A 673 2.59 -10.08 -12.41
N ILE A 674 1.70 -11.08 -12.44
CA ILE A 674 1.24 -11.72 -13.69
C ILE A 674 0.46 -10.71 -14.54
N ARG A 675 -0.54 -10.04 -13.96
CA ARG A 675 -1.36 -9.00 -14.62
C ARG A 675 -0.47 -7.95 -15.30
N ARG A 676 0.38 -7.30 -14.51
CA ARG A 676 1.29 -6.23 -14.95
C ARG A 676 2.47 -6.64 -15.82
N SER A 677 2.61 -7.91 -16.18
CA SER A 677 3.69 -8.36 -17.08
C SER A 677 3.17 -9.01 -18.36
N GLY A 678 1.85 -9.18 -18.49
CA GLY A 678 1.24 -10.03 -19.51
C GLY A 678 1.66 -11.51 -19.45
N CYS A 679 2.47 -11.93 -18.48
CA CYS A 679 3.25 -13.15 -18.55
C CYS A 679 2.93 -14.14 -17.41
N ARG A 680 2.55 -15.36 -17.78
CA ARG A 680 2.26 -16.44 -16.83
C ARG A 680 3.50 -17.22 -16.36
N ASP A 681 4.72 -16.89 -16.78
CA ASP A 681 5.94 -17.58 -16.31
C ASP A 681 6.14 -17.42 -14.79
N SER A 682 5.53 -16.42 -14.16
CA SER A 682 5.48 -16.27 -12.70
C SER A 682 4.74 -17.41 -11.95
N GLU A 683 3.88 -18.18 -12.63
CA GLU A 683 3.30 -19.43 -12.09
C GLU A 683 4.37 -20.51 -11.85
N SER A 684 5.52 -20.44 -12.54
CA SER A 684 6.60 -21.43 -12.38
C SER A 684 7.18 -21.45 -10.96
N TRP A 685 7.12 -20.34 -10.23
CA TRP A 685 7.62 -20.21 -8.85
C TRP A 685 6.55 -19.90 -7.79
N ARG A 686 5.28 -19.70 -8.17
CA ARG A 686 4.21 -19.29 -7.23
C ARG A 686 4.07 -20.19 -6.00
N TYR A 687 3.99 -21.51 -6.16
CA TYR A 687 3.87 -22.43 -5.02
C TYR A 687 5.11 -22.47 -4.12
N THR A 688 6.30 -22.14 -4.63
CA THR A 688 7.51 -22.02 -3.80
C THR A 688 7.33 -20.91 -2.75
N LEU A 689 6.79 -19.75 -3.16
CA LEU A 689 6.50 -18.64 -2.26
C LEU A 689 5.29 -18.88 -1.37
N VAL A 690 4.17 -19.29 -1.95
CA VAL A 690 2.90 -19.47 -1.23
C VAL A 690 3.04 -20.58 -0.18
N ARG A 691 3.67 -21.72 -0.51
CA ARG A 691 3.91 -22.81 0.45
C ARG A 691 4.92 -22.42 1.52
N TYR A 692 5.97 -21.67 1.18
CA TYR A 692 6.91 -21.12 2.17
C TYR A 692 6.18 -20.25 3.20
N TRP A 693 5.34 -19.31 2.76
CA TRP A 693 4.61 -18.42 3.66
C TRP A 693 3.40 -19.07 4.37
N ALA A 694 2.90 -20.19 3.85
CA ALA A 694 1.96 -21.05 4.56
C ALA A 694 2.62 -21.92 5.66
N THR A 695 3.93 -22.21 5.55
CA THR A 695 4.62 -23.17 6.44
C THR A 695 4.76 -22.63 7.87
N VAL A 696 4.14 -23.32 8.84
CA VAL A 696 4.24 -22.98 10.27
C VAL A 696 5.38 -23.76 10.95
N GLU A 697 5.82 -23.28 12.11
CA GLU A 697 6.91 -23.87 12.91
C GLU A 697 6.44 -24.07 14.35
N VAL A 698 6.14 -25.33 14.70
CA VAL A 698 5.39 -25.73 15.89
C VAL A 698 6.22 -26.62 16.82
N GLY A 699 5.82 -26.70 18.09
CA GLY A 699 6.55 -27.42 19.13
C GLY A 699 7.58 -26.58 19.92
N ALA A 700 8.05 -27.16 21.02
CA ALA A 700 8.85 -26.49 22.05
C ALA A 700 10.26 -26.07 21.59
N LYS A 701 10.89 -25.13 22.34
CA LYS A 701 12.27 -24.68 22.08
C LYS A 701 13.26 -25.85 22.15
N GLY A 702 13.72 -26.31 20.99
CA GLY A 702 14.67 -27.42 20.83
C GLY A 702 14.13 -28.54 19.95
N ASN A 703 12.82 -28.78 19.95
CA ASN A 703 12.18 -29.84 19.18
C ASN A 703 11.05 -29.26 18.29
N LYS A 704 11.46 -28.43 17.31
CA LYS A 704 10.55 -27.68 16.44
C LYS A 704 10.34 -28.39 15.11
N ARG A 705 9.11 -28.83 14.82
CA ARG A 705 8.72 -29.36 13.50
C ARG A 705 8.21 -28.24 12.59
N LYS A 706 8.39 -28.39 11.28
CA LYS A 706 7.81 -27.49 10.27
C LYS A 706 6.71 -28.21 9.53
N VAL A 707 5.54 -27.60 9.45
CA VAL A 707 4.37 -28.19 8.80
C VAL A 707 3.88 -27.26 7.70
N ALA A 708 3.75 -27.82 6.50
CA ALA A 708 3.40 -27.11 5.28
C ALA A 708 2.21 -27.80 4.60
N PRO A 709 1.25 -27.05 4.05
CA PRO A 709 0.07 -27.64 3.41
C PRO A 709 0.45 -28.47 2.17
N SER A 710 -0.48 -29.32 1.73
CA SER A 710 -0.47 -29.92 0.39
C SER A 710 -0.76 -28.86 -0.69
N GLN A 711 -0.45 -29.16 -1.96
CA GLN A 711 -0.83 -28.24 -3.05
C GLN A 711 -2.36 -28.21 -3.24
N SER A 712 -3.06 -29.33 -3.02
CA SER A 712 -4.52 -29.42 -2.99
C SER A 712 -5.13 -28.40 -2.02
N LEU A 713 -4.64 -28.37 -0.77
CA LEU A 713 -5.13 -27.49 0.28
C LEU A 713 -4.81 -26.00 -0.01
N LEU A 714 -3.73 -25.73 -0.76
CA LEU A 714 -3.44 -24.39 -1.28
C LEU A 714 -4.37 -23.98 -2.43
N GLU A 715 -4.63 -24.88 -3.38
CA GLU A 715 -5.44 -24.62 -4.59
C GLU A 715 -6.94 -24.46 -4.28
N ALA A 716 -7.47 -25.17 -3.29
CA ALA A 716 -8.89 -25.23 -3.03
C ALA A 716 -9.51 -23.93 -2.48
N SER A 717 -10.81 -23.75 -2.73
CA SER A 717 -11.63 -22.62 -2.29
C SER A 717 -11.72 -22.51 -0.77
N SER A 718 -11.64 -21.29 -0.22
CA SER A 718 -11.82 -21.02 1.21
C SER A 718 -13.26 -21.16 1.71
N ALA A 719 -14.23 -21.39 0.80
CA ALA A 719 -15.57 -21.86 1.14
C ALA A 719 -15.60 -23.37 1.42
N HIS A 720 -14.71 -24.14 0.78
CA HIS A 720 -14.70 -25.61 0.77
C HIS A 720 -13.45 -26.16 1.48
N GLY A 721 -13.12 -25.56 2.63
CA GLY A 721 -11.99 -25.94 3.48
C GLY A 721 -10.59 -25.75 2.87
N GLY A 722 -10.45 -25.04 1.74
CA GLY A 722 -9.16 -24.69 1.16
C GLY A 722 -8.55 -23.39 1.70
N MET A 723 -7.31 -23.10 1.31
CA MET A 723 -6.65 -21.84 1.66
C MET A 723 -7.00 -20.69 0.70
N GLY A 724 -7.50 -20.98 -0.52
CA GLY A 724 -7.87 -19.98 -1.52
C GLY A 724 -6.69 -19.37 -2.28
N CYS A 725 -5.60 -20.11 -2.47
CA CYS A 725 -4.39 -19.68 -3.18
C CYS A 725 -4.33 -20.28 -4.61
N GLY A 726 -5.39 -20.06 -5.38
CA GLY A 726 -5.52 -20.53 -6.76
C GLY A 726 -4.58 -19.84 -7.76
N ARG A 727 -4.50 -20.40 -8.97
CA ARG A 727 -3.84 -19.78 -10.14
C ARG A 727 -4.67 -18.60 -10.64
N LEU A 728 -4.03 -17.60 -11.24
CA LEU A 728 -4.79 -16.48 -11.83
C LEU A 728 -5.64 -16.96 -13.02
N GLY A 729 -6.94 -16.69 -12.97
CA GLY A 729 -7.88 -17.05 -14.04
C GLY A 729 -8.12 -18.57 -14.19
N ALA A 730 -7.94 -19.36 -13.12
CA ALA A 730 -8.30 -20.78 -13.11
C ALA A 730 -9.51 -21.05 -12.21
N ALA A 731 -10.03 -22.28 -12.26
CA ALA A 731 -11.14 -22.68 -11.40
C ALA A 731 -10.75 -22.63 -9.91
N PRO A 732 -11.68 -22.21 -9.03
CA PRO A 732 -11.57 -22.59 -7.63
C PRO A 732 -11.67 -24.12 -7.56
N LYS A 733 -10.73 -24.76 -6.87
CA LYS A 733 -10.81 -26.21 -6.65
C LYS A 733 -11.64 -26.57 -5.43
N GLU A 734 -12.16 -27.78 -5.44
CA GLU A 734 -12.86 -28.41 -4.31
C GLU A 734 -12.04 -29.57 -3.77
N LEU A 735 -12.10 -29.76 -2.45
CA LEU A 735 -11.42 -30.85 -1.76
C LEU A 735 -12.35 -32.07 -1.70
N ILE A 736 -11.84 -33.23 -2.10
CA ILE A 736 -12.64 -34.44 -2.24
C ILE A 736 -12.66 -35.23 -0.92
N GLY A 737 -13.83 -35.28 -0.26
CA GLY A 737 -14.06 -36.10 0.94
C GLY A 737 -14.49 -35.28 2.16
N HIS A 738 -14.36 -35.86 3.35
CA HIS A 738 -14.62 -35.14 4.60
C HIS A 738 -13.45 -34.21 4.94
N VAL A 739 -13.68 -32.91 4.86
CA VAL A 739 -12.68 -31.86 5.07
C VAL A 739 -12.90 -31.21 6.43
N GLU A 740 -11.87 -31.14 7.27
CA GLU A 740 -11.95 -30.30 8.46
C GLU A 740 -11.87 -28.83 8.04
N MET A 741 -12.77 -27.99 8.54
CA MET A 741 -12.70 -26.56 8.26
C MET A 741 -11.52 -25.91 8.96
N ALA A 742 -10.85 -24.98 8.28
CA ALA A 742 -9.71 -24.24 8.84
C ALA A 742 -10.06 -23.65 10.22
N PRO A 743 -9.18 -23.82 11.23
CA PRO A 743 -9.52 -23.49 12.62
C PRO A 743 -9.97 -22.02 12.75
N SER A 744 -11.12 -21.83 13.40
CA SER A 744 -11.67 -20.51 13.70
C SER A 744 -10.75 -19.72 14.66
N THR A 745 -11.03 -18.42 14.81
CA THR A 745 -10.28 -17.57 15.75
C THR A 745 -10.30 -18.16 17.15
N MET A 746 -9.11 -18.23 17.77
CA MET A 746 -8.91 -18.59 19.18
C MET A 746 -9.92 -17.87 20.10
N ASP A 747 -10.37 -18.55 21.17
CA ASP A 747 -11.09 -17.90 22.25
C ASP A 747 -10.14 -16.95 23.01
N LEU A 748 -10.15 -15.69 22.57
CA LEU A 748 -9.39 -14.61 23.15
C LEU A 748 -10.19 -13.85 24.22
N ARG A 749 -11.32 -14.38 24.71
CA ARG A 749 -12.24 -13.64 25.57
C ARG A 749 -11.61 -13.24 26.90
N TRP A 750 -10.66 -14.02 27.41
CA TRP A 750 -9.86 -13.66 28.59
C TRP A 750 -9.09 -12.35 28.41
N LEU A 751 -8.59 -12.10 27.19
CA LEU A 751 -7.85 -10.90 26.81
C LEU A 751 -8.81 -9.76 26.50
N GLY A 752 -9.89 -10.01 25.74
CA GLY A 752 -10.90 -9.00 25.44
C GLY A 752 -11.57 -8.41 26.68
N ARG A 753 -11.83 -9.22 27.72
CA ARG A 753 -12.31 -8.74 29.04
C ARG A 753 -11.39 -7.69 29.66
N GLN A 754 -10.08 -7.79 29.46
CA GLN A 754 -9.10 -6.79 29.93
C GLN A 754 -8.98 -5.57 29.02
N LEU A 755 -9.42 -5.67 27.77
CA LEU A 755 -9.30 -4.64 26.73
C LEU A 755 -10.58 -3.80 26.54
N ILE A 756 -11.71 -4.21 27.10
CA ILE A 756 -12.95 -3.41 27.08
C ILE A 756 -12.68 -2.04 27.73
N ARG A 757 -12.98 -0.98 26.99
CA ARG A 757 -12.84 0.43 27.42
C ARG A 757 -14.01 1.26 26.90
N ASN A 758 -13.91 2.57 27.02
CA ASN A 758 -14.99 3.50 26.70
C ASN A 758 -15.39 3.40 25.22
N GLY A 759 -14.43 3.39 24.28
CA GLY A 759 -14.74 3.31 22.85
C GLY A 759 -15.51 2.04 22.47
N SER A 760 -15.08 0.86 22.94
CA SER A 760 -15.77 -0.40 22.66
C SER A 760 -17.20 -0.42 23.25
N LYS A 761 -17.37 0.07 24.49
CA LYS A 761 -18.70 0.21 25.12
C LYS A 761 -19.59 1.19 24.37
N THR A 762 -19.08 2.36 24.01
CA THR A 762 -19.82 3.37 23.23
C THR A 762 -20.24 2.82 21.88
N ALA A 763 -19.37 2.10 21.16
CA ALA A 763 -19.69 1.48 19.88
C ALA A 763 -20.78 0.40 19.97
N VAL A 764 -20.71 -0.51 20.96
CA VAL A 764 -21.72 -1.57 21.15
C VAL A 764 -23.04 -1.00 21.68
N SER A 765 -23.01 -0.02 22.59
CA SER A 765 -24.20 0.66 23.11
C SER A 765 -24.92 1.44 22.00
N TRP A 766 -24.18 2.23 21.21
CA TRP A 766 -24.70 2.94 20.05
C TRP A 766 -25.35 2.00 19.02
N MET A 767 -24.71 0.88 18.71
CA MET A 767 -25.29 -0.10 17.80
C MET A 767 -26.52 -0.78 18.41
N SER A 768 -26.52 -1.06 19.71
CA SER A 768 -27.68 -1.58 20.44
C SER A 768 -28.86 -0.61 20.37
N GLN A 769 -28.64 0.70 20.51
CA GLN A 769 -29.69 1.72 20.37
C GLN A 769 -30.22 1.81 18.93
N ARG A 770 -29.33 1.82 17.92
CA ARG A 770 -29.73 1.86 16.50
C ARG A 770 -30.42 0.58 16.01
N LEU A 771 -30.19 -0.56 16.66
CA LEU A 771 -30.96 -1.79 16.47
C LEU A 771 -32.29 -1.75 17.25
N TRP A 772 -32.31 -1.24 18.47
CA TRP A 772 -33.51 -1.13 19.30
C TRP A 772 -34.58 -0.23 18.66
N GLY A 773 -34.17 0.90 18.07
CA GLY A 773 -35.04 1.76 17.25
C GLY A 773 -35.62 1.08 15.99
N LYS A 774 -35.20 -0.15 15.69
CA LYS A 774 -35.71 -1.01 14.62
C LYS A 774 -36.36 -2.30 15.15
N GLY A 775 -36.66 -2.35 16.46
CA GLY A 775 -37.29 -3.49 17.13
C GLY A 775 -36.36 -4.65 17.49
N LEU A 776 -35.04 -4.46 17.35
CA LEU A 776 -34.02 -5.52 17.45
C LEU A 776 -33.14 -5.32 18.69
N LYS A 777 -32.80 -6.39 19.40
CA LYS A 777 -31.91 -6.35 20.57
C LYS A 777 -30.65 -7.18 20.36
N ILE A 778 -29.49 -6.63 20.74
CA ILE A 778 -28.23 -7.37 20.86
C ILE A 778 -28.30 -8.35 22.05
N ARG A 779 -27.99 -9.63 21.80
CA ARG A 779 -27.72 -10.68 22.79
C ARG A 779 -26.23 -10.70 23.12
N ASN A 780 -25.89 -11.07 24.34
CA ASN A 780 -24.52 -11.25 24.82
C ASN A 780 -23.64 -10.02 24.49
N THR A 781 -24.14 -8.82 24.82
CA THR A 781 -23.46 -7.54 24.55
C THR A 781 -22.05 -7.50 25.15
N ASP A 782 -21.84 -8.21 26.26
CA ASP A 782 -20.53 -8.45 26.88
C ASP A 782 -19.58 -9.22 25.95
N VAL A 783 -20.03 -10.28 25.28
CA VAL A 783 -19.23 -11.02 24.28
C VAL A 783 -18.92 -10.13 23.08
N VAL A 784 -19.88 -9.33 22.63
CA VAL A 784 -19.69 -8.39 21.51
C VAL A 784 -18.69 -7.27 21.87
N GLU A 785 -18.74 -6.74 23.11
CA GLU A 785 -17.74 -5.79 23.63
C GLU A 785 -16.34 -6.42 23.72
N ILE A 786 -16.25 -7.68 24.18
CA ILE A 786 -15.00 -8.46 24.28
C ILE A 786 -14.37 -8.62 22.90
N ASP A 787 -15.12 -9.12 21.92
CA ASP A 787 -14.63 -9.46 20.59
C ASP A 787 -14.28 -8.20 19.77
N HIS A 788 -15.04 -7.12 19.93
CA HIS A 788 -14.67 -5.81 19.38
C HIS A 788 -13.38 -5.26 20.00
N ALA A 789 -13.22 -5.34 21.34
CA ALA A 789 -12.01 -4.87 22.01
C ALA A 789 -10.73 -5.63 21.57
N ILE A 790 -10.85 -6.94 21.30
CA ILE A 790 -9.78 -7.76 20.72
C ILE A 790 -9.42 -7.27 19.31
N SER A 791 -10.42 -7.00 18.48
CA SER A 791 -10.23 -6.45 17.13
C SER A 791 -9.49 -5.11 17.15
N LEU A 792 -9.95 -4.17 17.99
CA LEU A 792 -9.36 -2.83 18.16
C LEU A 792 -7.90 -2.89 18.66
N ALA A 793 -7.58 -3.85 19.53
CA ALA A 793 -6.25 -4.01 20.12
C ALA A 793 -5.28 -4.85 19.27
N SER A 794 -5.76 -5.60 18.28
CA SER A 794 -5.00 -6.60 17.52
C SER A 794 -3.63 -6.12 17.00
N GLY A 795 -3.55 -4.89 16.48
CA GLY A 795 -2.30 -4.27 16.01
C GLY A 795 -1.40 -3.68 17.12
N GLY A 796 -1.92 -3.52 18.34
CA GLY A 796 -1.23 -2.97 19.51
C GLY A 796 -0.88 -3.99 20.60
N LEU A 797 -1.24 -5.27 20.44
CA LEU A 797 -0.96 -6.30 21.45
C LEU A 797 0.55 -6.40 21.78
N PRO A 798 0.93 -6.51 23.07
CA PRO A 798 2.32 -6.71 23.47
C PRO A 798 2.98 -7.89 22.76
N ASN A 799 4.29 -7.80 22.51
CA ASN A 799 5.01 -8.81 21.73
C ASN A 799 4.95 -10.22 22.36
N LYS A 800 4.83 -10.33 23.70
CA LYS A 800 4.56 -11.60 24.40
C LYS A 800 3.16 -12.13 24.12
N VAL A 801 2.11 -11.35 24.39
CA VAL A 801 0.70 -11.68 24.09
C VAL A 801 0.57 -12.18 22.64
N ALA A 802 1.04 -11.36 21.70
CA ALA A 802 0.96 -11.69 20.28
C ALA A 802 1.81 -12.92 19.90
N ALA A 803 2.85 -13.29 20.66
CA ALA A 803 3.61 -14.51 20.44
C ALA A 803 2.89 -15.76 20.96
N ALA A 804 2.31 -15.70 22.16
CA ALA A 804 1.52 -16.80 22.71
C ALA A 804 0.34 -17.14 21.79
N ILE A 805 -0.44 -16.12 21.39
CA ILE A 805 -1.57 -16.27 20.46
C ILE A 805 -1.13 -16.93 19.14
N ARG A 806 0.00 -16.50 18.57
CA ARG A 806 0.53 -17.08 17.32
C ARG A 806 1.01 -18.51 17.47
N HIS A 807 1.54 -18.91 18.64
CA HIS A 807 2.01 -20.27 18.84
C HIS A 807 0.84 -21.26 18.78
N GLU A 808 -0.19 -21.05 19.59
CA GLU A 808 -1.38 -21.92 19.56
C GLU A 808 -2.15 -21.83 18.22
N GLN A 809 -2.20 -20.66 17.57
CA GLN A 809 -2.71 -20.55 16.19
C GLN A 809 -1.90 -21.38 15.19
N TRP A 810 -0.57 -21.42 15.32
CA TRP A 810 0.28 -22.24 14.47
C TRP A 810 0.17 -23.73 14.79
N ASP A 811 0.03 -24.11 16.06
CA ASP A 811 -0.17 -25.49 16.49
C ASP A 811 -1.51 -26.02 15.91
N ARG A 812 -2.64 -25.32 16.14
CA ARG A 812 -3.95 -25.62 15.52
C ARG A 812 -3.89 -25.70 13.99
N LEU A 813 -3.14 -24.80 13.33
CA LEU A 813 -3.02 -24.78 11.87
C LEU A 813 -2.12 -25.92 11.34
N ALA A 814 -1.13 -26.36 12.11
CA ALA A 814 -0.30 -27.52 11.79
C ALA A 814 -1.09 -28.82 11.88
N ASP A 815 -1.90 -28.99 12.94
CA ASP A 815 -2.75 -30.16 13.11
C ASP A 815 -3.78 -30.24 11.98
N TRP A 816 -4.38 -29.10 11.60
CA TRP A 816 -5.23 -28.97 10.42
C TRP A 816 -4.52 -29.30 9.09
N TYR A 817 -3.27 -28.85 8.90
CA TYR A 817 -2.46 -29.22 7.74
C TYR A 817 -2.11 -30.71 7.69
N ASP A 818 -2.03 -31.38 8.84
CA ASP A 818 -1.75 -32.81 8.93
C ASP A 818 -3.02 -33.65 8.66
N ALA A 819 -4.16 -33.28 9.26
CA ALA A 819 -5.46 -33.92 9.00
C ALA A 819 -5.87 -33.87 7.52
N ASN A 820 -5.65 -32.72 6.86
CA ASN A 820 -6.04 -32.51 5.46
C ASN A 820 -4.90 -32.81 4.46
N ARG A 821 -3.81 -33.45 4.89
CA ARG A 821 -2.58 -33.63 4.08
C ARG A 821 -2.79 -34.50 2.84
N SER A 822 -3.57 -35.56 2.96
CA SER A 822 -3.82 -36.57 1.92
C SER A 822 -4.96 -36.20 0.96
N ILE A 823 -5.71 -35.14 1.25
CA ILE A 823 -6.95 -34.82 0.52
C ILE A 823 -6.62 -34.33 -0.90
N ALA A 824 -7.26 -34.95 -1.88
CA ALA A 824 -7.16 -34.58 -3.29
C ALA A 824 -8.02 -33.34 -3.58
N ALA A 825 -7.62 -32.55 -4.58
CA ALA A 825 -8.42 -31.43 -5.07
C ALA A 825 -8.87 -31.67 -6.52
N SER A 826 -10.18 -31.73 -6.73
CA SER A 826 -10.80 -31.70 -8.06
C SER A 826 -11.00 -30.26 -8.53
N ASP A 827 -10.92 -30.05 -9.84
CA ASP A 827 -11.54 -28.88 -10.46
C ASP A 827 -13.07 -29.01 -10.35
N VAL A 828 -13.78 -27.90 -10.14
CA VAL A 828 -15.26 -27.89 -10.11
C VAL A 828 -15.79 -28.26 -11.48
N CYS A 829 -16.63 -29.29 -11.56
CA CYS A 829 -17.19 -29.78 -12.81
C CYS A 829 -18.19 -28.76 -13.38
N MET A 830 -17.74 -27.94 -14.32
CA MET A 830 -18.62 -27.11 -15.15
C MET A 830 -19.22 -27.90 -16.30
N ASP A 831 -20.47 -27.62 -16.60
CA ASP A 831 -21.08 -27.92 -17.91
C ASP A 831 -20.46 -26.95 -18.96
N GLU A 832 -19.73 -27.48 -19.94
CA GLU A 832 -19.10 -26.69 -21.00
C GLU A 832 -20.13 -26.06 -21.97
N ALA A 833 -21.31 -26.67 -22.14
CA ALA A 833 -22.39 -26.08 -22.92
C ALA A 833 -23.07 -24.94 -22.15
N LEU A 834 -23.16 -25.04 -20.82
CA LEU A 834 -23.53 -23.92 -19.94
C LEU A 834 -22.48 -22.79 -20.02
N TYR A 835 -21.20 -23.16 -20.09
CA TYR A 835 -20.09 -22.22 -20.28
C TYR A 835 -20.20 -21.40 -21.57
N GLU A 836 -20.27 -22.05 -22.74
CA GLU A 836 -20.29 -21.31 -24.01
C GLU A 836 -21.58 -20.50 -24.23
N ARG A 837 -22.72 -20.94 -23.67
CA ARG A 837 -23.96 -20.15 -23.64
C ARG A 837 -23.79 -18.86 -22.84
N ALA A 838 -23.31 -18.97 -21.60
CA ALA A 838 -23.00 -17.82 -20.77
C ALA A 838 -22.00 -16.88 -21.47
N ALA A 839 -20.97 -17.45 -22.09
CA ALA A 839 -19.93 -16.72 -22.79
C ALA A 839 -20.41 -16.01 -24.06
N SER A 840 -21.34 -16.60 -24.80
CA SER A 840 -22.00 -15.95 -25.94
C SER A 840 -22.81 -14.74 -25.47
N ARG A 841 -23.57 -14.90 -24.38
CA ARG A 841 -24.42 -13.84 -23.81
C ARG A 841 -23.59 -12.62 -23.37
N VAL A 842 -22.46 -12.85 -22.71
CA VAL A 842 -21.46 -11.80 -22.39
C VAL A 842 -20.90 -11.12 -23.65
N ARG A 843 -20.53 -11.90 -24.68
CA ARG A 843 -19.99 -11.38 -25.96
C ARG A 843 -20.96 -10.41 -26.65
N THR A 844 -22.26 -10.59 -26.48
CA THR A 844 -23.30 -9.70 -27.05
C THR A 844 -23.70 -8.49 -26.18
N MET A 845 -23.25 -8.40 -24.93
CA MET A 845 -23.83 -7.45 -23.96
C MET A 845 -23.17 -6.06 -24.03
N ASN A 846 -23.87 -5.06 -24.55
CA ASN A 846 -23.42 -3.67 -24.60
C ASN A 846 -23.50 -3.02 -23.19
N PRO A 847 -22.37 -2.60 -22.56
CA PRO A 847 -22.41 -2.00 -21.23
C PRO A 847 -23.18 -0.66 -21.18
N LYS A 848 -23.26 0.08 -22.29
CA LYS A 848 -23.91 1.40 -22.35
C LYS A 848 -25.44 1.33 -22.29
N SER A 849 -26.05 0.17 -22.55
CA SER A 849 -27.52 -0.01 -22.54
C SER A 849 -28.08 -0.51 -21.19
N LEU A 850 -27.24 -0.78 -20.19
CA LEU A 850 -27.70 -1.22 -18.86
C LEU A 850 -28.28 -0.03 -18.06
N PRO A 851 -29.56 -0.05 -17.63
CA PRO A 851 -30.17 1.09 -16.91
C PRO A 851 -29.49 1.42 -15.59
N ARG A 852 -29.32 2.70 -15.23
CA ARG A 852 -28.58 3.15 -14.02
C ARG A 852 -29.03 2.51 -12.69
N SER A 853 -30.25 1.98 -12.60
CA SER A 853 -30.77 1.22 -11.45
C SER A 853 -30.09 -0.15 -11.24
N VAL A 854 -29.58 -0.76 -12.32
CA VAL A 854 -29.03 -2.13 -12.37
C VAL A 854 -27.65 -2.27 -11.73
N TRP A 855 -26.87 -1.19 -11.65
CA TRP A 855 -25.43 -1.21 -11.35
C TRP A 855 -25.12 -1.35 -9.83
N ASN A 856 -25.98 -2.01 -9.07
CA ASN A 856 -26.04 -1.95 -7.60
C ASN A 856 -26.36 -3.25 -6.79
N PRO A 857 -26.50 -4.49 -7.35
CA PRO A 857 -26.87 -5.68 -6.54
C PRO A 857 -25.71 -6.26 -5.70
N ILE A 858 -24.46 -5.89 -5.95
CA ILE A 858 -23.30 -6.45 -5.23
C ILE A 858 -22.86 -5.58 -4.05
N ASP A 859 -23.07 -4.27 -4.13
CA ASP A 859 -23.04 -3.42 -2.95
C ASP A 859 -24.01 -3.96 -1.89
N VAL A 860 -25.06 -4.70 -2.24
CA VAL A 860 -26.01 -5.33 -1.30
C VAL A 860 -25.38 -6.41 -0.45
N LEU A 861 -24.67 -7.36 -1.07
CA LEU A 861 -24.06 -8.46 -0.34
C LEU A 861 -22.78 -7.98 0.35
N SER A 862 -22.10 -6.96 -0.20
CA SER A 862 -20.99 -6.28 0.48
C SER A 862 -21.46 -5.40 1.64
N GLU A 863 -22.58 -4.69 1.54
CA GLU A 863 -23.21 -3.91 2.63
C GLU A 863 -23.86 -4.84 3.65
N ALA A 864 -24.58 -5.89 3.22
CA ALA A 864 -25.14 -6.89 4.12
C ALA A 864 -24.04 -7.65 4.86
N VAL A 865 -22.90 -7.92 4.22
CA VAL A 865 -21.70 -8.48 4.88
C VAL A 865 -20.88 -7.41 5.62
N ALA A 866 -20.97 -6.12 5.32
CA ALA A 866 -20.40 -5.04 6.16
C ALA A 866 -21.34 -4.62 7.32
N ILE A 867 -22.59 -5.06 7.29
CA ILE A 867 -23.56 -5.02 8.39
C ILE A 867 -23.43 -6.28 9.24
N SER A 868 -23.23 -7.46 8.62
CA SER A 868 -23.08 -8.74 9.32
C SER A 868 -21.68 -9.00 9.85
N ALA A 869 -20.66 -8.52 9.13
CA ALA A 869 -19.27 -8.41 9.52
C ALA A 869 -18.86 -6.92 9.66
N GLY A 870 -19.80 -6.10 10.13
CA GLY A 870 -19.45 -4.81 10.72
C GLY A 870 -18.52 -5.01 11.93
N PRO A 871 -17.83 -3.97 12.43
CA PRO A 871 -16.62 -4.13 13.25
C PRO A 871 -16.78 -4.80 14.64
N LEU A 872 -17.99 -5.27 14.95
CA LEU A 872 -18.36 -6.05 16.14
C LEU A 872 -18.39 -7.58 15.90
N ALA A 873 -18.38 -8.05 14.64
CA ALA A 873 -18.50 -9.48 14.35
C ALA A 873 -17.15 -10.21 14.48
N PRO A 874 -17.09 -11.31 15.25
CA PRO A 874 -15.96 -12.22 15.22
C PRO A 874 -15.81 -12.86 13.83
N ALA A 875 -14.57 -13.18 13.44
CA ALA A 875 -14.29 -13.81 12.15
C ALA A 875 -14.78 -15.28 12.11
N GLY A 876 -16.08 -15.46 11.83
CA GLY A 876 -16.75 -16.76 11.76
C GLY A 876 -18.05 -16.88 12.56
N VAL A 877 -18.65 -15.78 13.06
CA VAL A 877 -19.94 -15.82 13.77
C VAL A 877 -20.97 -14.93 13.06
N GLY A 878 -22.18 -15.44 12.86
CA GLY A 878 -23.26 -14.74 12.16
C GLY A 878 -24.08 -13.80 13.04
N VAL A 879 -24.76 -12.84 12.39
CA VAL A 879 -25.70 -11.88 13.04
C VAL A 879 -26.75 -12.58 13.91
N ASN A 880 -27.13 -13.79 13.54
CA ASN A 880 -28.14 -14.62 14.19
C ASN A 880 -27.83 -14.98 15.66
N ASP A 881 -26.56 -15.04 16.05
CA ASP A 881 -26.19 -15.31 17.44
C ASP A 881 -26.30 -14.06 18.32
N PHE A 882 -26.24 -12.89 17.71
CA PHE A 882 -26.27 -11.60 18.39
C PHE A 882 -27.59 -10.84 18.26
N VAL A 883 -28.50 -11.10 17.33
CA VAL A 883 -29.68 -10.23 17.09
C VAL A 883 -31.04 -10.95 17.24
N THR A 884 -31.98 -10.34 17.98
CA THR A 884 -33.34 -10.90 18.20
C THR A 884 -34.48 -9.88 18.31
N THR A 885 -35.71 -10.28 17.94
CA THR A 885 -36.99 -9.64 18.31
C THR A 885 -37.70 -10.43 19.40
N LYS A 886 -38.31 -9.74 20.37
CA LYS A 886 -39.27 -10.33 21.34
C LYS A 886 -38.79 -11.67 21.94
N GLY A 887 -37.50 -11.75 22.27
CA GLY A 887 -36.83 -12.94 22.82
C GLY A 887 -36.48 -14.06 21.83
N LYS A 888 -37.14 -14.17 20.67
CA LYS A 888 -36.93 -15.28 19.70
C LYS A 888 -35.74 -15.01 18.76
N ARG A 889 -34.98 -16.06 18.43
CA ARG A 889 -33.95 -16.03 17.37
C ARG A 889 -34.61 -15.66 16.04
N MET A 890 -34.04 -14.69 15.32
CA MET A 890 -34.57 -14.24 14.04
C MET A 890 -33.92 -15.02 12.87
N LYS A 891 -34.62 -15.16 11.74
CA LYS A 891 -34.01 -15.63 10.49
C LYS A 891 -33.16 -14.49 9.89
N PRO A 892 -32.00 -14.77 9.26
CA PRO A 892 -31.08 -13.72 8.83
C PRO A 892 -31.67 -12.70 7.85
N ILE A 893 -32.51 -13.17 6.91
CA ILE A 893 -33.22 -12.30 5.97
C ILE A 893 -34.11 -11.32 6.74
N ALA A 894 -34.98 -11.83 7.62
CA ALA A 894 -35.83 -11.01 8.48
C ALA A 894 -35.03 -10.05 9.38
N ALA A 895 -33.81 -10.42 9.79
CA ALA A 895 -32.92 -9.52 10.51
C ALA A 895 -32.47 -8.35 9.64
N ILE A 896 -32.05 -8.60 8.40
CA ILE A 896 -31.63 -7.52 7.49
C ILE A 896 -32.83 -6.72 6.96
N GLU A 897 -34.01 -7.32 6.81
CA GLU A 897 -35.27 -6.62 6.52
C GLU A 897 -35.64 -5.65 7.65
N ALA A 898 -35.55 -6.08 8.91
CA ALA A 898 -35.80 -5.23 10.08
C ALA A 898 -34.69 -4.17 10.31
N ILE A 899 -33.41 -4.51 10.06
CA ILE A 899 -32.29 -3.55 10.08
C ILE A 899 -32.40 -2.53 8.93
N GLY A 900 -33.12 -2.88 7.86
CA GLY A 900 -32.81 -2.42 6.52
C GLY A 900 -33.10 -0.95 6.22
N VAL A 901 -32.10 -0.29 5.64
CA VAL A 901 -32.33 0.92 4.84
C VAL A 901 -33.17 0.53 3.61
N PRO A 902 -34.14 1.34 3.12
CA PRO A 902 -35.02 0.96 2.01
C PRO A 902 -34.34 0.59 0.69
N GLN A 903 -33.04 0.83 0.51
CA GLN A 903 -32.26 0.30 -0.61
C GLN A 903 -31.75 -1.12 -0.32
N ALA A 904 -31.17 -1.37 0.85
CA ALA A 904 -30.75 -2.70 1.28
C ALA A 904 -31.90 -3.72 1.26
N VAL A 905 -33.09 -3.37 1.77
CA VAL A 905 -34.27 -4.28 1.76
C VAL A 905 -34.69 -4.65 0.34
N ARG A 906 -34.93 -3.64 -0.53
CA ARG A 906 -35.38 -3.86 -1.91
C ARG A 906 -34.40 -4.71 -2.72
N ARG A 907 -33.10 -4.52 -2.47
CA ARG A 907 -32.08 -5.28 -3.17
C ARG A 907 -31.81 -6.67 -2.53
N LEU A 908 -31.98 -6.84 -1.22
CA LEU A 908 -31.97 -8.17 -0.56
C LEU A 908 -33.11 -9.04 -1.10
N ALA A 909 -34.31 -8.50 -1.27
CA ALA A 909 -35.42 -9.19 -1.91
C ALA A 909 -35.09 -9.64 -3.34
N HIS A 910 -34.26 -8.87 -4.07
CA HIS A 910 -33.72 -9.28 -5.37
C HIS A 910 -32.72 -10.44 -5.23
N SER A 911 -31.77 -10.38 -4.28
CA SER A 911 -30.87 -11.51 -4.00
C SER A 911 -31.60 -12.79 -3.59
N VAL A 912 -32.70 -12.67 -2.84
CA VAL A 912 -33.57 -13.80 -2.44
C VAL A 912 -34.32 -14.38 -3.65
N ARG A 913 -34.79 -13.55 -4.59
CA ARG A 913 -35.36 -14.01 -5.87
C ARG A 913 -34.35 -14.75 -6.75
N LEU A 914 -33.05 -14.42 -6.66
CA LEU A 914 -32.01 -14.99 -7.53
C LEU A 914 -31.31 -16.22 -6.94
N LEU A 915 -31.07 -16.25 -5.63
CA LEU A 915 -30.25 -17.27 -4.96
C LEU A 915 -31.07 -18.23 -4.08
N GLY A 916 -32.37 -17.98 -3.92
CA GLY A 916 -33.22 -18.73 -3.00
C GLY A 916 -33.12 -18.25 -1.55
N ALA A 917 -34.26 -18.27 -0.83
CA ALA A 917 -34.35 -17.78 0.54
C ALA A 917 -33.52 -18.62 1.55
N GLU A 918 -33.27 -19.90 1.27
CA GLU A 918 -32.41 -20.72 2.13
C GLU A 918 -30.93 -20.39 1.94
N ARG A 919 -30.43 -20.38 0.69
CA ARG A 919 -29.01 -20.11 0.40
C ARG A 919 -28.60 -18.74 0.94
N VAL A 920 -29.43 -17.70 0.74
CA VAL A 920 -29.20 -16.37 1.34
C VAL A 920 -29.16 -16.43 2.87
N GLN A 921 -29.98 -17.26 3.53
CA GLN A 921 -29.89 -17.42 5.00
C GLN A 921 -28.61 -18.14 5.44
N ARG A 922 -28.22 -19.24 4.79
CA ARG A 922 -26.95 -19.94 5.09
C ARG A 922 -25.76 -19.00 4.94
N VAL A 923 -25.82 -18.10 3.95
CA VAL A 923 -24.79 -17.07 3.71
C VAL A 923 -24.73 -16.03 4.82
N LEU A 924 -25.87 -15.49 5.24
CA LEU A 924 -25.93 -14.46 6.28
C LEU A 924 -25.69 -15.00 7.72
N ARG A 925 -25.68 -16.33 7.90
CA ARG A 925 -25.25 -16.99 9.14
C ARG A 925 -23.75 -17.28 9.19
N GLY A 926 -23.10 -17.39 8.03
CA GLY A 926 -21.74 -17.92 7.88
C GLY A 926 -21.68 -19.42 7.57
N ASP A 927 -22.78 -20.17 7.73
CA ASP A 927 -22.95 -21.60 7.38
C ASP A 927 -22.54 -21.92 5.93
N CYS A 928 -22.65 -20.95 5.03
CA CYS A 928 -22.15 -21.01 3.67
C CYS A 928 -21.38 -19.72 3.38
N LYS A 929 -20.10 -19.79 3.04
CA LYS A 929 -19.45 -18.63 2.42
C LYS A 929 -19.83 -18.63 0.95
N LEU A 930 -20.62 -17.65 0.51
CA LEU A 930 -20.45 -17.20 -0.88
C LEU A 930 -18.96 -16.90 -1.04
N SER A 931 -18.41 -17.27 -2.19
CA SER A 931 -17.08 -16.83 -2.58
C SER A 931 -17.06 -15.30 -2.67
N SER A 932 -16.64 -14.65 -1.58
CA SER A 932 -15.78 -13.49 -1.72
C SER A 932 -14.62 -13.95 -2.61
N PRO A 933 -14.54 -13.46 -3.87
CA PRO A 933 -13.62 -14.01 -4.87
C PRO A 933 -12.20 -13.90 -4.33
N SER A 934 -11.45 -14.99 -4.35
CA SER A 934 -10.27 -15.18 -3.49
C SER A 934 -9.21 -14.10 -3.69
N SER A 935 -9.26 -13.06 -2.86
CA SER A 935 -8.32 -11.94 -2.74
C SER A 935 -8.05 -11.06 -3.96
N GLY A 936 -8.56 -11.33 -5.17
CA GLY A 936 -8.35 -10.38 -6.29
C GLY A 936 -8.69 -10.80 -7.73
N MET A 937 -9.77 -11.54 -7.99
CA MET A 937 -10.11 -11.98 -9.38
C MET A 937 -11.35 -11.35 -10.03
N VAL A 938 -12.33 -10.86 -9.28
CA VAL A 938 -13.60 -10.36 -9.86
C VAL A 938 -13.89 -8.95 -9.37
N PRO A 939 -13.65 -7.91 -10.19
CA PRO A 939 -14.20 -6.58 -9.95
C PRO A 939 -15.71 -6.66 -9.77
N VAL A 940 -16.31 -5.86 -8.87
CA VAL A 940 -17.78 -5.79 -8.69
C VAL A 940 -18.51 -5.62 -10.04
N THR A 941 -17.87 -4.91 -10.95
CA THR A 941 -18.23 -4.72 -12.36
C THR A 941 -18.43 -5.99 -13.16
N HIS A 942 -17.53 -6.98 -13.04
CA HIS A 942 -17.71 -8.30 -13.64
C HIS A 942 -18.87 -9.04 -12.98
N ARG A 943 -18.99 -8.94 -11.64
CA ARG A 943 -20.06 -9.62 -10.92
C ARG A 943 -21.46 -9.06 -11.23
N VAL A 944 -21.61 -7.79 -11.60
CA VAL A 944 -22.90 -7.27 -12.13
C VAL A 944 -23.24 -7.94 -13.45
N ILE A 945 -22.25 -8.18 -14.32
CA ILE A 945 -22.45 -8.89 -15.60
C ILE A 945 -22.80 -10.37 -15.33
N VAL A 946 -22.15 -11.01 -14.36
CA VAL A 946 -22.51 -12.36 -13.86
C VAL A 946 -23.95 -12.42 -13.37
N ASP A 947 -24.32 -11.56 -12.42
CA ASP A 947 -25.68 -11.47 -11.89
C ASP A 947 -26.70 -11.20 -13.02
N HIS A 948 -26.38 -10.40 -14.03
CA HIS A 948 -27.30 -10.09 -15.13
C HIS A 948 -27.46 -11.22 -16.16
N CYS A 949 -26.37 -11.93 -16.48
CA CYS A 949 -26.43 -13.13 -17.30
C CYS A 949 -27.21 -14.23 -16.57
N LEU A 950 -27.01 -14.37 -15.25
CA LEU A 950 -27.81 -15.27 -14.40
C LEU A 950 -29.29 -14.89 -14.47
N VAL A 951 -29.67 -13.63 -14.22
CA VAL A 951 -31.09 -13.20 -14.28
C VAL A 951 -31.72 -13.59 -15.63
N ALA A 952 -31.02 -13.31 -16.74
CA ALA A 952 -31.53 -13.61 -18.08
C ALA A 952 -31.66 -15.13 -18.34
N GLU A 953 -30.67 -15.93 -17.93
CA GLU A 953 -30.72 -17.38 -18.09
C GLU A 953 -31.75 -18.05 -17.15
N LEU A 954 -31.94 -17.50 -15.95
CA LEU A 954 -32.91 -17.94 -14.96
C LEU A 954 -34.36 -17.62 -15.35
N ASP A 955 -34.59 -16.48 -16.00
CA ASP A 955 -35.92 -16.12 -16.54
C ASP A 955 -36.22 -16.88 -17.87
N ASP A 956 -35.21 -17.18 -18.71
CA ASP A 956 -35.36 -18.01 -19.93
C ASP A 956 -35.59 -19.50 -19.61
N ASN A 957 -34.75 -20.11 -18.78
CA ASN A 957 -34.82 -21.54 -18.44
C ASN A 957 -35.77 -21.84 -17.26
N ARG A 958 -36.63 -20.87 -16.90
CA ARG A 958 -37.43 -20.85 -15.67
C ARG A 958 -38.35 -22.05 -15.46
N ALA A 959 -38.73 -22.73 -16.53
CA ALA A 959 -39.50 -23.98 -16.48
C ALA A 959 -38.65 -25.21 -16.10
N VAL A 960 -37.39 -25.25 -16.53
CA VAL A 960 -36.44 -26.34 -16.21
C VAL A 960 -35.93 -26.18 -14.77
N ILE A 961 -35.54 -24.96 -14.39
CA ILE A 961 -35.04 -24.59 -13.06
C ILE A 961 -36.04 -24.89 -11.93
N ARG A 962 -37.35 -24.84 -12.22
CA ARG A 962 -38.41 -25.21 -11.27
C ARG A 962 -38.43 -26.69 -10.89
N ASN A 963 -37.75 -27.54 -11.67
CA ASN A 963 -37.73 -28.99 -11.48
C ASN A 963 -36.37 -29.49 -10.95
N MET A 964 -35.39 -28.60 -10.78
CA MET A 964 -34.11 -28.90 -10.12
C MET A 964 -34.30 -28.97 -8.61
N ASP A 965 -33.59 -29.88 -7.94
CA ASP A 965 -33.46 -29.81 -6.48
C ASP A 965 -32.49 -28.69 -6.02
N ASP A 966 -32.42 -28.41 -4.71
CA ASP A 966 -31.57 -27.35 -4.15
C ASP A 966 -30.06 -27.60 -4.40
N GLU A 967 -29.62 -28.85 -4.57
CA GLU A 967 -28.23 -29.18 -4.86
C GLU A 967 -27.94 -29.04 -6.37
N GLU A 968 -28.82 -29.52 -7.24
CA GLU A 968 -28.76 -29.31 -8.68
C GLU A 968 -28.79 -27.83 -9.04
N LEU A 969 -29.71 -27.06 -8.42
CA LEU A 969 -29.78 -25.61 -8.56
C LEU A 969 -28.53 -24.93 -8.00
N GLN A 970 -27.98 -25.42 -6.89
CA GLN A 970 -26.70 -24.94 -6.37
C GLN A 970 -25.56 -25.19 -7.38
N ARG A 971 -25.45 -26.40 -7.96
CA ARG A 971 -24.44 -26.73 -8.98
C ARG A 971 -24.64 -25.87 -10.23
N PHE A 972 -25.87 -25.76 -10.75
CA PHE A 972 -26.22 -24.94 -11.92
C PHE A 972 -25.84 -23.46 -11.74
N VAL A 973 -26.31 -22.81 -10.66
CA VAL A 973 -26.01 -21.40 -10.39
C VAL A 973 -24.51 -21.19 -10.20
N THR A 974 -23.81 -22.11 -9.53
CA THR A 974 -22.36 -21.97 -9.28
C THR A 974 -21.56 -22.13 -10.57
N SER A 975 -21.87 -23.15 -11.38
CA SER A 975 -21.24 -23.38 -12.69
C SER A 975 -21.55 -22.25 -13.68
N TYR A 976 -22.79 -21.76 -13.76
CA TYR A 976 -23.12 -20.61 -14.62
C TYR A 976 -22.44 -19.32 -14.13
N SER A 977 -22.39 -19.07 -12.81
CA SER A 977 -21.70 -17.89 -12.26
C SER A 977 -20.23 -17.85 -12.68
N TYR A 978 -19.56 -18.99 -12.49
CA TYR A 978 -18.14 -19.16 -12.77
C TYR A 978 -17.84 -19.23 -14.28
N ALA A 979 -18.77 -19.77 -15.07
CA ALA A 979 -18.75 -19.67 -16.53
C ALA A 979 -18.82 -18.22 -17.03
N VAL A 980 -19.75 -17.41 -16.52
CA VAL A 980 -19.82 -15.99 -16.89
C VAL A 980 -18.54 -15.27 -16.47
N GLU A 981 -18.03 -15.52 -15.27
CA GLU A 981 -16.75 -14.95 -14.79
C GLU A 981 -15.61 -15.25 -15.76
N GLN A 982 -15.37 -16.52 -16.07
CA GLN A 982 -14.34 -16.96 -17.01
C GLN A 982 -14.56 -16.45 -18.43
N ALA A 983 -15.80 -16.31 -18.86
CA ALA A 983 -16.12 -15.80 -20.18
C ALA A 983 -15.90 -14.28 -20.31
N VAL A 984 -16.26 -13.49 -19.29
CA VAL A 984 -15.85 -12.08 -19.21
C VAL A 984 -14.31 -12.00 -19.24
N VAL A 985 -13.63 -12.93 -18.56
CA VAL A 985 -12.16 -13.02 -18.53
C VAL A 985 -11.53 -13.42 -19.88
N GLY A 986 -12.18 -14.27 -20.68
CA GLY A 986 -11.66 -14.79 -21.95
C GLY A 986 -12.11 -14.06 -23.23
N ASN A 987 -13.18 -13.27 -23.17
CA ASN A 987 -13.83 -12.62 -24.32
C ASN A 987 -12.94 -11.55 -24.97
N ASN A 988 -12.76 -11.60 -26.30
CA ASN A 988 -11.95 -10.65 -27.09
C ASN A 988 -12.28 -9.15 -26.92
N TYR A 989 -13.46 -8.76 -26.41
CA TYR A 989 -13.77 -7.38 -26.05
C TYR A 989 -13.13 -6.92 -24.72
N TRP A 990 -12.95 -7.86 -23.79
CA TRP A 990 -12.36 -7.66 -22.46
C TRP A 990 -10.92 -8.19 -22.36
N ARG A 991 -10.49 -9.03 -23.31
CA ARG A 991 -9.13 -9.60 -23.42
C ARG A 991 -8.03 -8.54 -23.56
N PRO A 992 -8.23 -7.39 -24.25
CA PRO A 992 -7.30 -6.26 -24.16
C PRO A 992 -7.16 -5.78 -22.71
N GLN A 993 -8.23 -5.79 -21.93
CA GLN A 993 -8.29 -5.36 -20.52
C GLN A 993 -7.88 -6.45 -19.50
N LEU A 994 -7.35 -7.59 -19.95
CA LEU A 994 -6.87 -8.69 -19.09
C LEU A 994 -5.48 -9.22 -19.45
N ASN A 995 -4.92 -8.75 -20.56
CA ASN A 995 -3.47 -8.69 -20.78
C ASN A 995 -2.91 -7.37 -20.15
N TYR A 996 -3.28 -7.03 -18.90
CA TYR A 996 -3.34 -5.66 -18.34
C TYR A 996 -2.94 -5.59 -16.84
#